data_AF-A0AA39CEA9-F1
#
_entry.id   AF-A0AA39CEA9-F1
#
_cell.length_a   1.000
_cell.length_b   1.000
_cell.length_c   1.000
_cell.angle_alpha   90.00
_cell.angle_beta   90.00
_cell.angle_gamma   90.00
#
_symmetry.space_group_name_H-M   'P 1'
#
loop_
_entity.id
_entity.type
_entity.pdbx_description
1 polymer ?
#
loop_
_entity_poly.entity_id
_entity_poly.type
_entity_poly.pdbx_seq_one_letter_code
_entity_poly.pdbx_strand_id
1 'polypeptide(L)'
;MEMNQIQMPQRPPMAYHNDDDDNYDLRESPYPRSPSGMSQYYPRSPSQSSFVSRADSTAPLGSAGAFKCDIMVKFLRQRQMEKLWSNSVDGEGVILKRGKRDFVCQPSELLFEQNGLFAQVSALNVKVAMTVKTDVIETFLRTSQLPYVPYLDGLRIQVLPNVTFLSKSKKHHFAAFIQDPGFLVVWHDDPEQVITRAEKIEQHLVSLLWKDENLVIPKSEPTSAAPSIREKAGGDVEEARQYDDKPRKTIMYQAILMGLAGLLVILTIGVGWRKVAVEVKTDSTYLRLALAAVILPQVWLGWFFFQTLVNGVSQLFGPVNQLESNSRTFSGIRSKRLETDTLPHVTVQCPVYKEGLWSVIDPTMISIREAISTYEMQGGSANIFVNDDGMQLVKESEANERREYYEEHNIGWVARPKHNPSPKDGSGEKAFVRAGKFKKASNMNYAMNVSARIEDQLARIPRHESWTQQDEDEAYKDILQQVIEQDQGRTWAQGDVRIGDYILIIDSDTRVPADCFLDMVSEMEASPQVAIIQFSSGVMNVTTSFFEKGITFFTNLVYTAIQFAVANGDIAPFVGHNAVLRWSALQDIAYEEEGVEKYWAENTVSEDFDMALRLQSKGYDLRFSTYFGSEGFQEGVSLTVYDELARWEKYAYGEFAVAHSNQADSSGCSELIFNPFIYWFTRGPVTPLFRKFM
;
A
#
# COMPACT_ATOMS: atom_id res chain seq x y z
N MET A 1 -20.66 58.73 -7.55
CA MET A 1 -21.10 57.38 -7.16
C MET A 1 -20.66 56.46 -8.28
N GLU A 2 -19.52 55.83 -8.12
CA GLU A 2 -18.79 55.17 -9.21
C GLU A 2 -18.68 53.67 -8.99
N MET A 3 -18.68 52.92 -10.09
CA MET A 3 -18.48 51.47 -10.08
C MET A 3 -16.98 51.19 -10.20
N ASN A 4 -16.35 50.65 -9.16
CA ASN A 4 -14.99 50.13 -9.27
C ASN A 4 -15.01 48.76 -9.96
N GLN A 5 -14.50 48.71 -11.19
CA GLN A 5 -14.13 47.44 -11.84
C GLN A 5 -12.82 46.94 -11.24
N ILE A 6 -12.77 45.68 -10.80
CA ILE A 6 -11.53 45.05 -10.34
C ILE A 6 -10.83 44.42 -11.55
N GLN A 7 -9.69 44.99 -11.93
CA GLN A 7 -8.92 44.59 -13.10
C GLN A 7 -7.91 43.49 -12.73
N MET A 8 -8.09 42.27 -13.25
CA MET A 8 -7.10 41.20 -13.07
C MET A 8 -5.89 41.42 -14.00
N PRO A 9 -4.65 41.21 -13.53
CA PRO A 9 -3.46 41.33 -14.36
C PRO A 9 -3.30 40.11 -15.28
N GLN A 10 -3.37 40.33 -16.60
CA GLN A 10 -3.01 39.29 -17.57
C GLN A 10 -1.49 39.04 -17.54
N ARG A 11 -1.10 37.77 -17.41
CA ARG A 11 0.26 37.30 -17.75
C ARG A 11 0.27 36.84 -19.21
N PRO A 12 1.38 37.05 -19.95
CA PRO A 12 1.50 36.54 -21.32
C PRO A 12 1.54 34.99 -21.31
N PRO A 13 1.09 34.33 -22.40
CA PRO A 13 1.17 32.88 -22.50
C PRO A 13 2.64 32.44 -22.63
N MET A 14 3.07 31.51 -21.77
CA MET A 14 4.25 30.69 -22.09
C MET A 14 3.81 29.61 -23.09
N ALA A 15 4.49 29.54 -24.23
CA ALA A 15 4.32 28.44 -25.16
C ALA A 15 4.92 27.16 -24.55
N TYR A 16 4.15 26.08 -24.54
CA TYR A 16 4.70 24.75 -24.35
C TYR A 16 5.36 24.33 -25.66
N HIS A 17 6.67 24.06 -25.62
CA HIS A 17 7.35 23.35 -26.70
C HIS A 17 7.04 21.86 -26.55
N ASN A 18 6.42 21.28 -27.58
CA ASN A 18 6.42 19.83 -27.78
C ASN A 18 7.65 19.53 -28.65
N ASP A 19 8.65 18.86 -28.08
CA ASP A 19 9.89 18.49 -28.78
C ASP A 19 9.93 16.96 -28.95
N ASP A 20 9.21 16.50 -29.97
CA ASP A 20 9.38 15.19 -30.63
C ASP A 20 9.73 15.45 -32.12
N ASP A 21 10.25 14.44 -32.83
CA ASP A 21 10.69 14.45 -34.24
C ASP A 21 11.99 15.21 -34.63
N ASP A 22 13.12 14.60 -34.24
CA ASP A 22 14.26 14.19 -35.09
C ASP A 22 14.85 15.11 -36.22
N ASN A 23 16.16 15.34 -36.08
CA ASN A 23 17.23 15.10 -37.09
C ASN A 23 17.43 16.05 -38.30
N TYR A 24 18.60 16.71 -38.37
CA TYR A 24 19.30 17.07 -39.63
C TYR A 24 20.83 17.20 -39.44
N ASP A 25 21.57 17.07 -40.55
CA ASP A 25 22.97 16.63 -40.59
C ASP A 25 24.06 17.74 -40.71
N LEU A 26 25.28 17.32 -40.40
CA LEU A 26 26.62 17.97 -40.43
C LEU A 26 26.92 19.13 -41.42
N ARG A 27 27.74 20.10 -40.96
CA ARG A 27 28.81 20.77 -41.75
C ARG A 27 29.85 21.51 -40.88
N GLU A 28 31.02 21.81 -41.45
CA GLU A 28 32.28 22.09 -40.74
C GLU A 28 32.68 23.59 -40.60
N SER A 29 33.27 23.95 -39.44
CA SER A 29 34.44 24.86 -39.24
C SER A 29 34.44 26.32 -39.78
N PRO A 30 35.43 27.21 -39.43
CA PRO A 30 36.58 27.10 -38.51
C PRO A 30 36.71 28.23 -37.42
N TYR A 31 37.76 28.16 -36.60
CA TYR A 31 38.17 29.11 -35.53
C TYR A 31 38.60 30.53 -35.99
N PRO A 32 38.81 31.48 -35.04
CA PRO A 32 40.20 31.88 -34.76
C PRO A 32 40.60 32.27 -33.30
N ARG A 33 41.72 31.66 -32.84
CA ARG A 33 42.88 32.20 -32.07
C ARG A 33 42.77 32.83 -30.65
N SER A 34 43.77 32.45 -29.83
CA SER A 34 44.14 32.87 -28.47
C SER A 34 44.89 34.23 -28.40
N PRO A 35 45.31 34.74 -27.19
CA PRO A 35 46.66 34.40 -26.68
C PRO A 35 46.89 34.38 -25.12
N SER A 36 47.59 33.34 -24.66
CA SER A 36 48.66 33.25 -23.62
C SER A 36 48.74 34.13 -22.34
N GLY A 37 49.05 33.48 -21.21
CA GLY A 37 49.78 34.02 -20.04
C GLY A 37 50.53 32.90 -19.27
N MET A 38 51.72 33.14 -18.69
CA MET A 38 52.63 32.04 -18.26
C MET A 38 53.70 32.42 -17.20
N SER A 39 53.75 31.72 -16.05
CA SER A 39 54.86 31.54 -15.07
C SER A 39 54.39 30.58 -13.94
N GLN A 40 55.13 29.65 -13.30
CA GLN A 40 56.51 29.56 -12.74
C GLN A 40 56.72 30.37 -11.44
N TYR A 41 57.29 29.85 -10.32
CA TYR A 41 57.89 28.54 -10.01
C TYR A 41 58.11 28.30 -8.47
N TYR A 42 58.11 27.03 -8.03
CA TYR A 42 58.91 26.41 -6.91
C TYR A 42 58.58 26.61 -5.38
N PRO A 43 59.08 25.71 -4.47
CA PRO A 43 58.28 25.21 -3.32
C PRO A 43 58.91 25.31 -1.91
N ARG A 44 58.18 24.80 -0.89
CA ARG A 44 58.71 24.36 0.43
C ARG A 44 57.86 23.21 1.04
N SER A 45 58.43 22.52 2.03
CA SER A 45 57.90 21.32 2.70
C SER A 45 58.51 21.20 4.12
N PRO A 46 58.12 20.24 4.97
CA PRO A 46 56.77 19.78 5.31
C PRO A 46 56.51 19.81 6.84
N SER A 47 55.27 19.63 7.30
CA SER A 47 55.01 19.17 8.69
C SER A 47 53.61 18.56 8.89
N GLN A 48 53.59 17.52 9.75
CA GLN A 48 52.46 16.82 10.38
C GLN A 48 51.34 16.25 9.51
N SER A 49 51.13 14.94 9.68
CA SER A 49 50.19 14.10 8.94
C SER A 49 48.95 13.78 9.75
N SER A 50 47.77 13.98 9.15
CA SER A 50 46.53 13.31 9.53
C SER A 50 46.04 12.51 8.32
N PHE A 51 45.69 11.24 8.53
CA PHE A 51 45.21 10.38 7.46
C PHE A 51 43.72 10.66 7.18
N VAL A 52 43.46 11.58 6.26
CA VAL A 52 42.14 11.76 5.64
C VAL A 52 42.15 11.07 4.28
N SER A 53 41.38 9.99 4.14
CA SER A 53 41.15 9.32 2.85
C SER A 53 40.42 10.27 1.90
N ARG A 54 41.11 10.67 0.83
CA ARG A 54 40.67 11.74 -0.08
C ARG A 54 40.01 11.16 -1.33
N ALA A 55 38.69 11.29 -1.42
CA ALA A 55 37.93 11.16 -2.66
C ALA A 55 37.12 12.44 -2.89
N ASP A 56 37.22 12.94 -4.12
CA ASP A 56 36.66 14.14 -4.77
C ASP A 56 35.77 15.15 -4.00
N SER A 57 36.08 16.44 -4.21
CA SER A 57 35.42 17.58 -3.54
C SER A 57 34.96 18.64 -4.54
N THR A 58 33.81 18.42 -5.18
CA THR A 58 33.13 19.39 -6.06
C THR A 58 31.63 19.52 -5.76
N ALA A 59 31.25 19.57 -4.48
CA ALA A 59 29.87 19.81 -4.04
C ALA A 59 29.81 20.75 -2.81
N PRO A 60 29.34 22.01 -2.95
CA PRO A 60 29.36 22.98 -1.84
C PRO A 60 28.07 23.00 -1.02
N LEU A 61 27.80 21.99 -0.18
CA LEU A 61 26.85 22.12 0.96
C LEU A 61 26.96 21.11 2.14
N GLY A 62 28.03 20.31 2.22
CA GLY A 62 28.06 19.12 3.09
C GLY A 62 28.10 19.30 4.63
N SER A 63 28.45 20.48 5.17
CA SER A 63 28.80 20.61 6.60
C SER A 63 27.62 20.72 7.58
N ALA A 64 26.51 21.32 7.15
CA ALA A 64 25.38 21.62 8.05
C ALA A 64 24.63 20.38 8.55
N GLY A 65 24.51 19.34 7.72
CA GLY A 65 23.84 18.08 8.09
C GLY A 65 24.63 17.28 9.13
N ALA A 66 25.92 17.08 8.89
CA ALA A 66 26.81 16.38 9.82
C ALA A 66 26.87 17.08 11.19
N PHE A 67 27.03 18.41 11.21
CA PHE A 67 27.06 19.19 12.45
C PHE A 67 25.76 19.09 13.26
N LYS A 68 24.59 19.08 12.61
CA LYS A 68 23.30 18.83 13.28
C LYS A 68 23.26 17.44 13.92
N CYS A 69 23.75 16.40 13.22
CA CYS A 69 23.77 15.04 13.75
C CYS A 69 24.74 14.90 14.93
N ASP A 70 25.94 15.47 14.83
CA ASP A 70 26.94 15.47 15.90
C ASP A 70 26.49 16.24 17.15
N ILE A 71 25.58 17.21 17.03
CA ILE A 71 24.86 17.82 18.16
C ILE A 71 23.74 16.90 18.66
N MET A 72 22.90 16.37 17.78
CA MET A 72 21.74 15.54 18.17
C MET A 72 22.16 14.28 18.95
N VAL A 73 23.19 13.56 18.52
CA VAL A 73 23.70 12.38 19.25
C VAL A 73 24.21 12.73 20.65
N LYS A 74 24.79 13.92 20.84
CA LYS A 74 25.25 14.42 22.15
C LYS A 74 24.08 14.85 23.03
N PHE A 75 23.07 15.51 22.46
CA PHE A 75 21.83 15.85 23.15
C PHE A 75 21.10 14.58 23.62
N LEU A 76 20.96 13.58 22.76
CA LEU A 76 20.33 12.30 23.10
C LEU A 76 21.12 11.55 24.19
N ARG A 77 22.47 11.51 24.12
CA ARG A 77 23.30 10.95 25.20
C ARG A 77 23.18 11.75 26.51
N GLN A 78 23.10 13.08 26.44
CA GLN A 78 22.82 13.91 27.62
C GLN A 78 21.46 13.54 28.24
N ARG A 79 20.40 13.40 27.43
CA ARG A 79 19.07 12.97 27.93
C ARG A 79 19.09 11.57 28.53
N GLN A 80 19.81 10.62 27.93
CA GLN A 80 20.01 9.27 28.47
C GLN A 80 20.66 9.32 29.87
N MET A 81 21.65 10.20 30.07
CA MET A 81 22.28 10.41 31.39
C MET A 81 21.37 11.15 32.38
N GLU A 82 20.65 12.19 31.94
CA GLU A 82 19.66 12.91 32.77
C GLU A 82 18.53 12.00 33.27
N LYS A 83 18.19 10.95 32.49
CA LYS A 83 17.19 9.92 32.83
C LYS A 83 17.73 8.77 33.67
N LEU A 84 19.04 8.73 33.94
CA LEU A 84 19.74 7.61 34.59
C LEU A 84 19.60 6.27 33.84
N TRP A 85 19.41 6.31 32.51
CA TRP A 85 19.26 5.15 31.63
C TRP A 85 20.59 4.50 31.19
N SER A 86 21.68 4.80 31.90
CA SER A 86 23.04 4.38 31.58
C SER A 86 23.91 4.47 32.82
N ASN A 87 24.48 3.34 33.23
CA ASN A 87 25.43 3.25 34.33
C ASN A 87 26.87 3.63 33.91
N SER A 88 27.06 4.02 32.65
CA SER A 88 28.34 4.43 32.06
C SER A 88 29.35 3.28 31.97
N VAL A 89 28.84 2.07 31.72
CA VAL A 89 29.64 0.88 31.42
C VAL A 89 29.92 0.82 29.92
N ASP A 90 30.98 0.11 29.53
CA ASP A 90 31.26 -0.24 28.13
C ASP A 90 30.02 -0.91 27.49
N GLY A 91 29.79 -0.68 26.19
CA GLY A 91 28.58 -1.10 25.46
C GLY A 91 27.35 -0.19 25.58
N GLU A 92 27.32 0.80 26.49
CA GLU A 92 26.16 1.68 26.72
C GLU A 92 26.27 3.04 26.00
N GLY A 93 25.29 3.38 25.15
CA GLY A 93 25.19 4.71 24.54
C GLY A 93 24.05 4.94 23.54
N VAL A 94 24.26 5.93 22.67
CA VAL A 94 23.38 6.36 21.58
C VAL A 94 24.15 6.33 20.25
N ILE A 95 23.49 5.87 19.18
CA ILE A 95 24.01 5.82 17.82
C ILE A 95 23.02 6.51 16.89
N LEU A 96 23.51 7.31 15.94
CA LEU A 96 22.74 8.13 15.02
C LEU A 96 23.33 8.05 13.61
N LYS A 97 22.50 7.71 12.61
CA LYS A 97 22.89 7.63 11.21
C LYS A 97 22.93 9.00 10.55
N ARG A 98 24.12 9.44 10.15
CA ARG A 98 24.35 10.72 9.45
C ARG A 98 24.03 10.62 7.95
N GLY A 99 24.38 9.50 7.33
CA GLY A 99 24.18 9.24 5.90
C GLY A 99 24.29 7.76 5.54
N LYS A 100 24.37 7.44 4.24
CA LYS A 100 24.48 6.06 3.78
C LYS A 100 25.79 5.42 4.28
N ARG A 101 25.65 4.43 5.16
CA ARG A 101 26.76 3.74 5.86
C ARG A 101 27.66 4.65 6.72
N ASP A 102 27.21 5.86 7.06
CA ASP A 102 27.88 6.79 7.99
C ASP A 102 27.04 6.97 9.26
N PHE A 103 27.62 6.57 10.39
CA PHE A 103 27.01 6.60 11.72
C PHE A 103 27.95 7.31 12.71
N VAL A 104 27.36 8.06 13.64
CA VAL A 104 28.05 8.67 14.78
C VAL A 104 27.47 8.11 16.09
N CYS A 105 28.29 7.95 17.11
CA CYS A 105 27.86 7.46 18.42
C CYS A 105 28.39 8.32 19.57
N GLN A 106 27.72 8.25 20.72
CA GLN A 106 28.19 8.74 22.01
C GLN A 106 27.83 7.72 23.11
N PRO A 107 28.80 7.21 23.89
CA PRO A 107 30.22 7.56 23.93
C PRO A 107 30.96 7.15 22.63
N SER A 108 32.14 7.70 22.40
CA SER A 108 32.95 7.47 21.19
C SER A 108 33.62 6.10 21.20
N GLU A 109 33.76 5.54 22.40
CA GLU A 109 34.37 4.27 22.77
C GLU A 109 33.68 3.08 22.07
N LEU A 110 32.36 3.18 21.81
CA LEU A 110 31.56 2.18 21.07
C LEU A 110 32.10 1.88 19.66
N LEU A 111 32.90 2.77 19.06
CA LEU A 111 33.53 2.55 17.74
C LEU A 111 34.62 1.46 17.77
N PHE A 112 35.17 1.14 18.94
CA PHE A 112 36.30 0.21 19.09
C PHE A 112 35.87 -1.19 19.53
N GLU A 113 34.60 -1.38 19.89
CA GLU A 113 34.03 -2.67 20.28
C GLU A 113 33.79 -3.58 19.08
N GLN A 114 34.60 -4.63 18.93
CA GLN A 114 34.42 -5.63 17.87
C GLN A 114 33.08 -6.36 18.04
N ASN A 115 32.23 -6.30 17.02
CA ASN A 115 30.85 -6.82 17.00
C ASN A 115 29.93 -6.26 18.11
N GLY A 116 30.32 -5.18 18.78
CA GLY A 116 29.53 -4.49 19.80
C GLY A 116 28.35 -3.68 19.23
N LEU A 117 27.75 -2.84 20.08
CA LEU A 117 26.50 -2.13 19.77
C LEU A 117 26.57 -1.34 18.46
N PHE A 118 27.69 -0.64 18.21
CA PHE A 118 27.89 0.16 17.00
C PHE A 118 27.76 -0.68 15.72
N ALA A 119 28.52 -1.78 15.61
CA ALA A 119 28.50 -2.66 14.45
C ALA A 119 27.10 -3.24 14.19
N GLN A 120 26.39 -3.63 15.26
CA GLN A 120 25.08 -4.28 15.18
C GLN A 120 23.96 -3.31 14.79
N VAL A 121 23.97 -2.08 15.34
CA VAL A 121 23.03 -1.02 14.93
C VAL A 121 23.33 -0.54 13.50
N SER A 122 24.61 -0.44 13.11
CA SER A 122 24.97 -0.11 11.72
C SER A 122 24.52 -1.17 10.72
N ALA A 123 24.53 -2.45 11.10
CA ALA A 123 24.01 -3.55 10.28
C ALA A 123 22.46 -3.58 10.26
N LEU A 124 21.78 -3.30 11.37
CA LEU A 124 20.32 -3.14 11.43
C LEU A 124 19.81 -1.92 10.61
N ASN A 125 20.71 -0.96 10.32
CA ASN A 125 20.50 0.18 9.45
C ASN A 125 19.26 1.02 9.84
N VAL A 126 19.25 1.49 11.10
CA VAL A 126 18.20 2.34 11.68
C VAL A 126 18.69 3.79 11.86
N LYS A 127 17.77 4.77 11.85
CA LYS A 127 18.15 6.19 11.86
C LYS A 127 18.74 6.62 13.20
N VAL A 128 18.14 6.20 14.31
CA VAL A 128 18.68 6.37 15.67
C VAL A 128 18.49 5.09 16.49
N ALA A 129 19.42 4.80 17.40
CA ALA A 129 19.27 3.79 18.44
C ALA A 129 19.83 4.30 19.78
N MET A 130 19.19 3.93 20.88
CA MET A 130 19.54 4.29 22.25
C MET A 130 19.46 3.06 23.14
N THR A 131 20.47 2.84 23.98
CA THR A 131 20.41 1.87 25.09
C THR A 131 19.67 2.48 26.27
N VAL A 132 18.85 1.67 26.93
CA VAL A 132 18.09 2.02 28.13
C VAL A 132 18.34 0.94 29.16
N LYS A 133 19.08 1.29 30.21
CA LYS A 133 19.44 0.37 31.29
C LYS A 133 19.04 0.98 32.62
N THR A 134 18.27 0.23 33.38
CA THR A 134 17.83 0.57 34.74
C THR A 134 17.70 -0.71 35.55
N ASP A 135 17.76 -0.61 36.88
CA ASP A 135 17.63 -1.74 37.80
C ASP A 135 16.35 -2.56 37.56
N VAL A 136 15.28 -1.91 37.08
CA VAL A 136 14.00 -2.53 36.71
C VAL A 136 14.17 -3.48 35.51
N ILE A 137 14.89 -3.04 34.46
CA ILE A 137 15.14 -3.85 33.27
C ILE A 137 16.11 -5.00 33.59
N GLU A 138 17.18 -4.73 34.34
CA GLU A 138 18.12 -5.78 34.78
C GLU A 138 17.44 -6.84 35.67
N THR A 139 16.61 -6.41 36.62
CA THR A 139 15.88 -7.33 37.52
C THR A 139 14.85 -8.16 36.74
N PHE A 140 14.13 -7.54 35.80
CA PHE A 140 13.18 -8.26 34.94
C PHE A 140 13.88 -9.32 34.09
N LEU A 141 14.97 -8.97 33.38
CA LEU A 141 15.66 -9.90 32.47
C LEU A 141 16.43 -11.03 33.18
N ARG A 142 16.76 -10.86 34.47
CA ARG A 142 17.30 -11.93 35.32
C ARG A 142 16.22 -12.84 35.90
N THR A 143 14.97 -12.38 35.97
CA THR A 143 13.84 -13.12 36.58
C THR A 143 12.98 -13.82 35.54
N SER A 144 12.73 -13.16 34.40
CA SER A 144 12.00 -13.71 33.26
C SER A 144 12.89 -14.65 32.43
N GLN A 145 12.35 -15.78 32.02
CA GLN A 145 12.94 -16.70 31.04
C GLN A 145 12.15 -16.71 29.72
N LEU A 146 11.23 -15.76 29.52
CA LEU A 146 10.44 -15.65 28.29
C LEU A 146 11.30 -15.08 27.15
N PRO A 147 11.16 -15.56 25.90
CA PRO A 147 11.84 -15.01 24.72
C PRO A 147 11.23 -13.67 24.25
N TYR A 148 10.26 -13.13 25.00
CA TYR A 148 9.65 -11.83 24.77
C TYR A 148 9.27 -11.16 26.10
N VAL A 149 9.13 -9.85 26.07
CA VAL A 149 8.53 -9.05 27.15
C VAL A 149 7.10 -8.67 26.74
N PRO A 150 6.08 -8.93 27.56
CA PRO A 150 4.74 -8.42 27.31
C PRO A 150 4.72 -6.90 27.18
N TYR A 151 3.85 -6.38 26.32
CA TYR A 151 3.64 -4.96 26.10
C TYR A 151 2.13 -4.66 26.09
N LEU A 152 1.75 -3.41 25.78
CA LEU A 152 0.35 -2.96 25.74
C LEU A 152 -0.51 -3.89 24.89
N ASP A 153 -1.75 -4.12 25.33
CA ASP A 153 -2.84 -4.73 24.56
C ASP A 153 -2.50 -6.09 23.89
N GLY A 154 -1.65 -6.89 24.56
CA GLY A 154 -1.26 -8.24 24.14
C GLY A 154 -0.03 -8.32 23.24
N LEU A 155 0.52 -7.17 22.84
CA LEU A 155 1.75 -7.05 22.06
C LEU A 155 2.97 -7.61 22.82
N ARG A 156 4.03 -7.98 22.09
CA ARG A 156 5.23 -8.62 22.62
C ARG A 156 6.49 -8.01 22.00
N ILE A 157 7.40 -7.50 22.84
CA ILE A 157 8.72 -7.01 22.40
C ILE A 157 9.73 -8.16 22.52
N GLN A 158 10.55 -8.37 21.49
CA GLN A 158 11.56 -9.44 21.46
C GLN A 158 12.63 -9.35 22.57
N VAL A 159 13.04 -10.51 23.11
CA VAL A 159 14.24 -10.67 23.95
C VAL A 159 15.31 -11.41 23.13
N LEU A 160 16.50 -10.83 23.05
CA LEU A 160 17.67 -11.39 22.36
C LEU A 160 18.71 -11.86 23.39
N PRO A 161 19.43 -12.97 23.16
CA PRO A 161 20.41 -13.46 24.13
C PRO A 161 21.54 -12.47 24.43
N ASN A 162 22.06 -11.81 23.39
CA ASN A 162 23.11 -10.80 23.48
C ASN A 162 23.05 -9.84 22.28
N VAL A 163 23.85 -8.77 22.33
CA VAL A 163 23.89 -7.68 21.32
C VAL A 163 24.17 -8.20 19.90
N THR A 164 24.87 -9.32 19.71
CA THR A 164 25.27 -9.80 18.36
C THR A 164 24.09 -10.28 17.50
N PHE A 165 22.92 -10.52 18.12
CA PHE A 165 21.68 -10.86 17.41
C PHE A 165 20.87 -9.63 16.97
N LEU A 166 21.22 -8.42 17.41
CA LEU A 166 20.44 -7.20 17.15
C LEU A 166 20.31 -6.88 15.65
N SER A 167 21.32 -7.17 14.84
CA SER A 167 21.26 -7.02 13.36
C SER A 167 20.28 -7.98 12.68
N LYS A 168 19.90 -9.08 13.34
CA LYS A 168 18.91 -10.08 12.88
C LYS A 168 17.56 -9.97 13.59
N SER A 169 17.33 -8.88 14.32
CA SER A 169 16.11 -8.65 15.10
C SER A 169 14.93 -8.19 14.22
N LYS A 170 13.70 -8.38 14.69
CA LYS A 170 12.49 -7.84 14.04
C LYS A 170 12.55 -6.31 14.04
N LYS A 171 12.89 -5.70 12.90
CA LYS A 171 13.16 -4.25 12.78
C LYS A 171 11.93 -3.39 13.09
N HIS A 172 10.72 -3.87 12.82
CA HIS A 172 9.50 -3.10 13.06
C HIS A 172 9.00 -3.15 14.51
N HIS A 173 9.62 -3.95 15.40
CA HIS A 173 9.35 -3.83 16.85
C HIS A 173 9.81 -2.48 17.44
N PHE A 174 10.74 -1.78 16.77
CA PHE A 174 11.40 -0.55 17.26
C PHE A 174 12.13 -0.69 18.62
N ALA A 175 12.23 -1.92 19.15
CA ALA A 175 12.83 -2.25 20.41
C ALA A 175 13.28 -3.72 20.47
N ALA A 176 14.31 -3.99 21.26
CA ALA A 176 14.74 -5.33 21.64
C ALA A 176 15.38 -5.31 23.04
N PHE A 177 14.94 -6.20 23.92
CA PHE A 177 15.63 -6.43 25.19
C PHE A 177 16.82 -7.37 24.97
N ILE A 178 17.95 -7.09 25.62
CA ILE A 178 19.20 -7.83 25.50
C ILE A 178 19.50 -8.49 26.86
N GLN A 179 19.46 -9.82 26.91
CA GLN A 179 19.54 -10.57 28.17
C GLN A 179 20.92 -10.46 28.84
N ASP A 180 22.00 -10.57 28.06
CA ASP A 180 23.39 -10.32 28.49
C ASP A 180 23.97 -9.15 27.66
N PRO A 181 24.31 -7.99 28.27
CA PRO A 181 24.50 -7.73 29.70
C PRO A 181 23.31 -7.06 30.42
N GLY A 182 22.07 -7.26 29.95
CA GLY A 182 20.86 -6.80 30.65
C GLY A 182 20.49 -5.33 30.37
N PHE A 183 20.09 -5.01 29.14
CA PHE A 183 19.53 -3.69 28.81
C PHE A 183 18.51 -3.75 27.68
N LEU A 184 17.71 -2.70 27.53
CA LEU A 184 16.83 -2.48 26.38
C LEU A 184 17.58 -1.67 25.30
N VAL A 185 17.42 -2.01 24.03
CA VAL A 185 17.74 -1.14 22.90
C VAL A 185 16.44 -0.64 22.29
N VAL A 186 16.30 0.67 22.13
CA VAL A 186 15.16 1.31 21.45
C VAL A 186 15.69 2.03 20.22
N TRP A 187 15.01 1.90 19.09
CA TRP A 187 15.35 2.63 17.85
C TRP A 187 14.15 3.34 17.25
N HIS A 188 14.44 4.27 16.35
CA HIS A 188 13.41 5.02 15.64
C HIS A 188 13.92 5.60 14.32
N ASP A 189 12.98 6.00 13.46
CA ASP A 189 13.28 6.70 12.21
C ASP A 189 13.35 8.22 12.41
N ASP A 190 12.57 8.75 13.36
CA ASP A 190 12.68 10.13 13.86
C ASP A 190 13.53 10.18 15.15
N PRO A 191 14.72 10.83 15.15
CA PRO A 191 15.54 11.06 16.33
C PRO A 191 14.86 11.73 17.52
N GLU A 192 13.82 12.55 17.30
CA GLU A 192 13.16 13.30 18.38
C GLU A 192 12.21 12.42 19.21
N GLN A 193 11.72 11.31 18.66
CA GLN A 193 10.76 10.40 19.33
C GLN A 193 11.39 9.24 20.09
N VAL A 194 12.69 8.95 19.92
CA VAL A 194 13.32 7.74 20.50
C VAL A 194 13.25 7.74 22.03
N ILE A 195 13.37 8.92 22.66
CA ILE A 195 13.20 9.11 24.12
C ILE A 195 11.75 8.82 24.51
N THR A 196 10.77 9.40 23.81
CA THR A 196 9.33 9.20 24.06
C THR A 196 8.93 7.73 23.92
N ARG A 197 9.56 6.97 23.01
CA ARG A 197 9.35 5.52 22.87
C ARG A 197 9.98 4.75 24.04
N ALA A 198 11.20 5.10 24.45
CA ALA A 198 11.86 4.51 25.62
C ALA A 198 11.07 4.74 26.92
N GLU A 199 10.58 5.96 27.17
CA GLU A 199 9.75 6.28 28.33
C GLU A 199 8.47 5.42 28.40
N LYS A 200 7.80 5.20 27.25
CA LYS A 200 6.60 4.36 27.18
C LYS A 200 6.89 2.90 27.53
N ILE A 201 8.01 2.34 27.04
CA ILE A 201 8.39 0.95 27.31
C ILE A 201 8.80 0.78 28.79
N GLU A 202 9.58 1.71 29.34
CA GLU A 202 9.97 1.73 30.76
C GLU A 202 8.74 1.82 31.68
N GLN A 203 7.84 2.78 31.43
CA GLN A 203 6.60 2.94 32.20
C GLN A 203 5.70 1.71 32.08
N HIS A 204 5.65 1.06 30.93
CA HIS A 204 4.90 -0.18 30.77
C HIS A 204 5.49 -1.32 31.60
N LEU A 205 6.82 -1.53 31.56
CA LEU A 205 7.51 -2.57 32.32
C LEU A 205 7.34 -2.40 33.83
N VAL A 206 7.45 -1.16 34.32
CA VAL A 206 7.06 -0.79 35.70
C VAL A 206 5.59 -1.14 35.96
N SER A 207 4.68 -0.81 35.04
CA SER A 207 3.25 -1.14 35.22
C SER A 207 2.94 -2.64 35.23
N LEU A 208 3.80 -3.50 34.68
CA LEU A 208 3.66 -4.96 34.73
C LEU A 208 4.12 -5.50 36.09
N LEU A 209 5.35 -5.16 36.49
CA LEU A 209 5.95 -5.63 37.75
C LEU A 209 5.12 -5.24 39.00
N TRP A 210 4.40 -4.12 38.95
CA TRP A 210 3.49 -3.68 40.02
C TRP A 210 2.08 -4.31 39.96
N LYS A 211 1.73 -5.07 38.90
CA LYS A 211 0.41 -5.75 38.75
C LYS A 211 0.41 -7.21 39.18
N ASP A 212 1.57 -7.87 39.27
CA ASP A 212 1.65 -9.25 39.75
C ASP A 212 1.37 -9.39 41.26
N GLU A 213 1.37 -8.29 42.03
CA GLU A 213 0.90 -8.28 43.42
C GLU A 213 -0.60 -7.97 43.55
N ASN A 214 -1.40 -9.01 43.34
CA ASN A 214 -2.84 -9.18 43.67
C ASN A 214 -3.89 -8.74 42.63
N LEU A 215 -4.90 -9.60 42.52
CA LEU A 215 -6.15 -9.38 41.78
C LEU A 215 -7.04 -8.31 42.47
N VAL A 216 -7.52 -7.30 41.69
CA VAL A 216 -8.75 -6.50 41.94
C VAL A 216 -8.66 -5.50 43.13
N ILE A 217 -9.25 -4.29 43.18
CA ILE A 217 -10.42 -3.69 42.50
C ILE A 217 -10.03 -2.43 41.62
N PRO A 218 -10.65 -1.19 41.55
CA PRO A 218 -10.58 -0.39 40.31
C PRO A 218 -10.18 1.12 40.39
N LYS A 219 -10.00 1.74 39.21
CA LYS A 219 -10.28 3.14 38.79
C LYS A 219 -9.82 4.33 39.67
N SER A 220 -8.99 5.18 39.07
CA SER A 220 -9.02 6.65 39.19
C SER A 220 -8.97 7.29 37.78
N GLU A 221 -9.41 8.55 37.65
CA GLU A 221 -9.61 9.23 36.34
C GLU A 221 -8.39 10.04 35.87
N PRO A 222 -8.14 10.16 34.56
CA PRO A 222 -6.99 10.90 34.02
C PRO A 222 -7.31 12.34 33.59
N THR A 223 -6.36 13.26 33.81
CA THR A 223 -6.42 14.63 33.29
C THR A 223 -5.77 14.77 31.90
N SER A 224 -6.63 15.03 30.90
CA SER A 224 -6.38 15.82 29.67
C SER A 224 -5.27 15.46 28.65
N ALA A 225 -5.70 15.39 27.38
CA ALA A 225 -5.02 15.92 26.19
C ALA A 225 -3.92 15.11 25.46
N ALA A 226 -4.32 13.95 24.89
CA ALA A 226 -3.87 13.53 23.56
C ALA A 226 -4.98 12.69 22.89
N PRO A 227 -5.20 12.78 21.55
CA PRO A 227 -6.20 11.97 20.87
C PRO A 227 -5.72 10.52 20.74
N SER A 228 -6.18 9.67 21.66
CA SER A 228 -6.10 8.21 21.55
C SER A 228 -7.53 7.67 21.52
N ILE A 229 -7.83 6.86 20.50
CA ILE A 229 -9.11 6.16 20.42
C ILE A 229 -9.11 5.14 21.56
N ARG A 230 -9.93 5.39 22.58
CA ARG A 230 -9.92 4.65 23.84
C ARG A 230 -11.14 3.77 23.94
N GLU A 231 -11.01 2.54 23.42
CA GLU A 231 -11.98 1.48 23.73
C GLU A 231 -12.12 1.35 25.26
N LYS A 232 -13.36 1.19 25.72
CA LYS A 232 -13.66 1.04 27.15
C LYS A 232 -13.97 -0.42 27.42
N ALA A 233 -13.12 -1.09 28.19
CA ALA A 233 -13.48 -2.36 28.82
C ALA A 233 -14.76 -2.17 29.66
N GLY A 234 -15.84 -2.82 29.23
CA GLY A 234 -17.23 -2.58 29.67
C GLY A 234 -17.94 -3.76 30.35
N GLY A 235 -17.34 -4.96 30.30
CA GLY A 235 -17.87 -6.19 30.91
C GLY A 235 -18.61 -7.11 29.92
N ASP A 236 -18.71 -8.37 30.34
CA ASP A 236 -18.95 -9.66 29.66
C ASP A 236 -20.12 -9.76 28.63
N VAL A 237 -20.84 -8.67 28.35
CA VAL A 237 -21.93 -8.59 27.36
C VAL A 237 -21.56 -7.74 26.14
N GLU A 238 -20.56 -6.84 26.25
CA GLU A 238 -20.09 -6.02 25.12
C GLU A 238 -19.01 -6.73 24.29
N GLU A 239 -18.13 -7.53 24.89
CA GLU A 239 -17.15 -8.37 24.16
C GLU A 239 -17.85 -9.34 23.19
N ALA A 240 -19.02 -9.84 23.56
CA ALA A 240 -19.88 -10.68 22.71
C ALA A 240 -20.51 -9.96 21.49
N ARG A 241 -20.22 -8.65 21.31
CA ARG A 241 -20.51 -7.89 20.08
C ARG A 241 -19.26 -7.49 19.30
N GLN A 242 -18.07 -7.65 19.87
CA GLN A 242 -16.80 -7.28 19.22
C GLN A 242 -16.47 -8.24 18.05
N TYR A 243 -16.95 -9.48 18.14
CA TYR A 243 -16.71 -10.56 17.17
C TYR A 243 -18.00 -11.32 16.81
N ASP A 244 -18.20 -11.64 15.53
CA ASP A 244 -19.33 -12.50 15.08
C ASP A 244 -18.92 -13.57 14.05
N ASP A 245 -18.55 -14.74 14.59
CA ASP A 245 -18.19 -15.95 13.83
C ASP A 245 -19.40 -16.89 13.56
N LYS A 246 -20.64 -16.44 13.79
CA LYS A 246 -21.83 -17.26 13.50
C LYS A 246 -21.87 -17.61 11.99
N PRO A 247 -22.39 -18.79 11.60
CA PRO A 247 -22.53 -19.17 10.19
C PRO A 247 -23.20 -18.07 9.35
N ARG A 248 -22.38 -17.39 8.53
CA ARG A 248 -22.73 -16.15 7.83
C ARG A 248 -23.79 -16.42 6.77
N LYS A 249 -24.91 -15.70 6.86
CA LYS A 249 -26.11 -15.98 6.05
C LYS A 249 -26.07 -15.24 4.72
N THR A 250 -26.59 -15.88 3.67
CA THR A 250 -26.95 -15.17 2.44
C THR A 250 -28.24 -14.38 2.68
N ILE A 251 -28.16 -13.06 2.52
CA ILE A 251 -29.31 -12.15 2.57
C ILE A 251 -29.81 -11.95 1.12
N MET A 252 -31.10 -11.75 0.94
CA MET A 252 -31.74 -11.58 -0.40
C MET A 252 -32.59 -10.30 -0.48
N TYR A 253 -32.37 -9.35 0.43
CA TYR A 253 -33.19 -8.14 0.52
C TYR A 253 -32.93 -7.20 -0.66
N GLN A 254 -31.66 -7.05 -1.08
CA GLN A 254 -31.29 -6.32 -2.29
C GLN A 254 -32.01 -6.85 -3.53
N ALA A 255 -32.14 -8.17 -3.69
CA ALA A 255 -32.86 -8.77 -4.82
C ALA A 255 -34.36 -8.38 -4.83
N ILE A 256 -34.98 -8.20 -3.65
CA ILE A 256 -36.35 -7.67 -3.53
C ILE A 256 -36.39 -6.20 -3.96
N LEU A 257 -35.42 -5.38 -3.54
CA LEU A 257 -35.33 -3.98 -3.96
C LEU A 257 -35.14 -3.84 -5.49
N MET A 258 -34.28 -4.67 -6.10
CA MET A 258 -34.10 -4.68 -7.55
C MET A 258 -35.37 -5.15 -8.29
N GLY A 259 -36.10 -6.12 -7.73
CA GLY A 259 -37.41 -6.53 -8.23
C GLY A 259 -38.46 -5.41 -8.20
N LEU A 260 -38.47 -4.60 -7.13
CA LEU A 260 -39.34 -3.42 -7.02
C LEU A 260 -38.93 -2.31 -7.98
N ALA A 261 -37.63 -2.06 -8.17
CA ALA A 261 -37.14 -1.10 -9.17
C ALA A 261 -37.54 -1.53 -10.59
N GLY A 262 -37.35 -2.81 -10.95
CA GLY A 262 -37.80 -3.36 -12.22
C GLY A 262 -39.31 -3.27 -12.44
N LEU A 263 -40.11 -3.50 -11.39
CA LEU A 263 -41.57 -3.30 -11.45
C LEU A 263 -41.94 -1.84 -11.76
N LEU A 264 -41.26 -0.86 -11.15
CA LEU A 264 -41.48 0.56 -11.43
C LEU A 264 -41.05 0.97 -12.84
N VAL A 265 -39.93 0.43 -13.36
CA VAL A 265 -39.52 0.60 -14.77
C VAL A 265 -40.62 0.10 -15.71
N ILE A 266 -41.05 -1.15 -15.56
CA ILE A 266 -42.05 -1.79 -16.41
C ILE A 266 -43.39 -1.06 -16.34
N LEU A 267 -43.85 -0.67 -15.14
CA LEU A 267 -45.10 0.05 -14.96
C LEU A 267 -45.07 1.45 -15.59
N THR A 268 -43.97 2.20 -15.40
CA THR A 268 -43.84 3.56 -15.94
C THR A 268 -43.79 3.56 -17.47
N ILE A 269 -42.99 2.66 -18.06
CA ILE A 269 -42.92 2.48 -19.51
C ILE A 269 -44.27 1.99 -20.05
N GLY A 270 -44.92 1.04 -19.38
CA GLY A 270 -46.26 0.55 -19.76
C GLY A 270 -47.35 1.62 -19.75
N VAL A 271 -47.32 2.55 -18.78
CA VAL A 271 -48.24 3.71 -18.74
C VAL A 271 -47.95 4.69 -19.89
N GLY A 272 -46.69 4.88 -20.27
CA GLY A 272 -46.31 5.63 -21.47
C GLY A 272 -46.86 4.99 -22.76
N TRP A 273 -46.60 3.69 -22.94
CA TRP A 273 -47.06 2.95 -24.12
C TRP A 273 -48.58 2.80 -24.22
N ARG A 274 -49.29 2.79 -23.08
CA ARG A 274 -50.76 2.90 -23.07
C ARG A 274 -51.25 4.21 -23.71
N LYS A 275 -50.56 5.34 -23.51
CA LYS A 275 -50.92 6.61 -24.18
C LYS A 275 -50.66 6.53 -25.68
N VAL A 276 -49.48 6.04 -26.07
CA VAL A 276 -49.13 5.83 -27.50
C VAL A 276 -50.18 4.96 -28.21
N ALA A 277 -50.65 3.88 -27.59
CA ALA A 277 -51.68 3.01 -28.15
C ALA A 277 -53.05 3.71 -28.32
N VAL A 278 -53.44 4.59 -27.39
CA VAL A 278 -54.66 5.41 -27.49
C VAL A 278 -54.53 6.44 -28.62
N GLU A 279 -53.38 7.10 -28.75
CA GLU A 279 -53.13 8.07 -29.80
C GLU A 279 -53.06 7.43 -31.20
N VAL A 280 -52.40 6.27 -31.35
CA VAL A 280 -52.39 5.51 -32.61
C VAL A 280 -53.81 5.06 -33.01
N LYS A 281 -54.64 4.65 -32.04
CA LYS A 281 -56.05 4.32 -32.28
C LYS A 281 -56.89 5.54 -32.70
N THR A 282 -56.55 6.73 -32.21
CA THR A 282 -57.30 7.97 -32.49
C THR A 282 -56.92 8.54 -33.86
N ASP A 283 -55.62 8.66 -34.14
CA ASP A 283 -55.10 9.32 -35.34
C ASP A 283 -54.90 8.35 -36.51
N SER A 284 -55.20 7.05 -36.32
CA SER A 284 -54.99 5.94 -37.28
C SER A 284 -53.57 5.84 -37.85
N THR A 285 -52.59 6.46 -37.20
CA THR A 285 -51.25 6.72 -37.75
C THR A 285 -50.17 6.03 -36.93
N TYR A 286 -49.52 5.03 -37.53
CA TYR A 286 -48.52 4.18 -36.87
C TYR A 286 -47.15 4.83 -36.65
N LEU A 287 -46.92 6.06 -37.13
CA LEU A 287 -45.62 6.77 -37.02
C LEU A 287 -45.10 6.85 -35.57
N ARG A 288 -45.99 6.99 -34.59
CA ARG A 288 -45.65 7.00 -33.16
C ARG A 288 -44.97 5.72 -32.66
N LEU A 289 -45.15 4.58 -33.35
CA LEU A 289 -44.48 3.32 -32.98
C LEU A 289 -42.96 3.39 -33.18
N ALA A 290 -42.44 4.38 -33.92
CA ALA A 290 -40.99 4.65 -34.00
C ALA A 290 -40.36 4.94 -32.62
N LEU A 291 -41.15 5.38 -31.63
CA LEU A 291 -40.71 5.52 -30.24
C LEU A 291 -40.27 4.19 -29.60
N ALA A 292 -40.54 3.03 -30.23
CA ALA A 292 -40.03 1.74 -29.77
C ALA A 292 -38.50 1.70 -29.71
N ALA A 293 -37.82 2.47 -30.59
CA ALA A 293 -36.36 2.56 -30.62
C ALA A 293 -35.76 3.11 -29.31
N VAL A 294 -36.48 3.95 -28.57
CA VAL A 294 -35.99 4.53 -27.30
C VAL A 294 -36.38 3.72 -26.05
N ILE A 295 -37.06 2.57 -26.19
CA ILE A 295 -37.43 1.72 -25.04
C ILE A 295 -36.17 1.23 -24.32
N LEU A 296 -35.14 0.76 -25.02
CA LEU A 296 -33.94 0.21 -24.38
C LEU A 296 -33.16 1.27 -23.58
N PRO A 297 -32.88 2.49 -24.11
CA PRO A 297 -32.40 3.61 -23.31
C PRO A 297 -33.31 3.98 -22.12
N GLN A 298 -34.64 3.94 -22.29
CA GLN A 298 -35.59 4.24 -21.21
C GLN A 298 -35.59 3.17 -20.10
N VAL A 299 -35.40 1.90 -20.43
CA VAL A 299 -35.25 0.82 -19.44
C VAL A 299 -33.96 1.02 -18.64
N TRP A 300 -32.83 1.26 -19.31
CA TRP A 300 -31.53 1.46 -18.65
C TRP A 300 -31.51 2.71 -17.75
N LEU A 301 -31.90 3.87 -18.29
CA LEU A 301 -31.94 5.12 -17.55
C LEU A 301 -32.99 5.07 -16.41
N GLY A 302 -34.14 4.46 -16.69
CA GLY A 302 -35.19 4.23 -15.70
C GLY A 302 -34.72 3.33 -14.55
N TRP A 303 -33.94 2.29 -14.84
CA TRP A 303 -33.40 1.39 -13.82
C TRP A 303 -32.56 2.15 -12.79
N PHE A 304 -31.61 2.97 -13.24
CA PHE A 304 -30.76 3.79 -12.36
C PHE A 304 -31.58 4.71 -11.43
N PHE A 305 -32.56 5.43 -11.97
CA PHE A 305 -33.40 6.33 -11.18
C PHE A 305 -34.35 5.58 -10.22
N PHE A 306 -34.98 4.48 -10.66
CA PHE A 306 -35.88 3.71 -9.80
C PHE A 306 -35.13 2.88 -8.74
N GLN A 307 -33.91 2.39 -9.03
CA GLN A 307 -33.01 1.80 -8.05
C GLN A 307 -32.64 2.81 -6.96
N THR A 308 -32.25 4.02 -7.36
CA THR A 308 -31.95 5.12 -6.41
C THR A 308 -33.16 5.46 -5.55
N LEU A 309 -34.35 5.56 -6.14
CA LEU A 309 -35.61 5.84 -5.42
C LEU A 309 -35.97 4.72 -4.43
N VAL A 310 -35.94 3.46 -4.87
CA VAL A 310 -36.32 2.30 -4.04
C VAL A 310 -35.33 2.11 -2.89
N ASN A 311 -34.02 2.26 -3.14
CA ASN A 311 -33.00 2.18 -2.10
C ASN A 311 -33.14 3.34 -1.09
N GLY A 312 -33.40 4.57 -1.55
CA GLY A 312 -33.65 5.71 -0.66
C GLY A 312 -34.90 5.53 0.21
N VAL A 313 -36.01 5.06 -0.35
CA VAL A 313 -37.22 4.71 0.42
C VAL A 313 -36.93 3.57 1.41
N SER A 314 -36.12 2.57 1.02
CA SER A 314 -35.73 1.48 1.92
C SER A 314 -34.76 1.89 3.02
N GLN A 315 -33.96 2.95 2.85
CA GLN A 315 -33.12 3.51 3.92
C GLN A 315 -33.94 4.33 4.92
N LEU A 316 -35.05 4.94 4.48
CA LEU A 316 -35.95 5.73 5.33
C LEU A 316 -36.94 4.89 6.15
N PHE A 317 -37.39 3.74 5.62
CA PHE A 317 -38.48 2.95 6.21
C PHE A 317 -38.21 1.44 6.30
N GLY A 318 -37.12 0.95 5.73
CA GLY A 318 -36.75 -0.47 5.75
C GLY A 318 -35.84 -0.85 6.93
N PRO A 319 -35.51 -2.15 7.05
CA PRO A 319 -34.57 -2.63 8.06
C PRO A 319 -33.14 -2.20 7.74
N VAL A 320 -32.43 -1.64 8.73
CA VAL A 320 -31.04 -1.17 8.61
C VAL A 320 -30.03 -2.00 9.42
N ASN A 321 -30.50 -2.87 10.33
CA ASN A 321 -29.68 -3.69 11.22
C ASN A 321 -28.67 -4.59 10.48
N GLN A 322 -28.89 -4.85 9.19
CA GLN A 322 -27.96 -5.58 8.32
C GLN A 322 -26.57 -4.94 8.29
N LEU A 323 -26.50 -3.60 8.39
CA LEU A 323 -25.26 -2.82 8.43
C LEU A 323 -24.40 -3.12 9.67
N GLU A 324 -25.02 -3.61 10.75
CA GLU A 324 -24.39 -3.99 12.03
C GLU A 324 -24.32 -5.52 12.19
N SER A 325 -24.25 -6.27 11.08
CA SER A 325 -24.27 -7.74 11.12
C SER A 325 -23.44 -8.39 10.01
N ASN A 326 -22.98 -9.62 10.23
CA ASN A 326 -22.18 -10.35 9.26
C ASN A 326 -23.03 -11.21 8.32
N SER A 327 -22.82 -11.05 7.01
CA SER A 327 -23.46 -11.80 5.92
C SER A 327 -22.42 -12.59 5.13
N ARG A 328 -22.85 -13.39 4.14
CA ARG A 328 -21.92 -14.09 3.23
C ARG A 328 -20.97 -13.13 2.50
N THR A 329 -21.49 -11.99 2.03
CA THR A 329 -20.77 -10.97 1.25
C THR A 329 -20.42 -9.69 2.04
N PHE A 330 -20.80 -9.59 3.31
CA PHE A 330 -20.63 -8.36 4.11
C PHE A 330 -20.08 -8.62 5.52
N SER A 331 -19.19 -7.73 5.98
CA SER A 331 -18.53 -7.79 7.30
C SER A 331 -18.68 -6.46 8.04
N GLY A 332 -19.79 -6.32 8.78
CA GLY A 332 -20.05 -5.17 9.66
C GLY A 332 -19.38 -5.29 11.03
N ILE A 333 -19.09 -6.52 11.49
CA ILE A 333 -18.42 -6.85 12.75
C ILE A 333 -17.16 -7.69 12.43
N ARG A 334 -16.11 -7.56 13.24
CA ARG A 334 -14.88 -8.34 13.10
C ARG A 334 -15.14 -9.84 13.30
N SER A 335 -14.26 -10.69 12.79
CA SER A 335 -14.21 -12.11 13.17
C SER A 335 -13.25 -12.28 14.35
N LYS A 336 -13.40 -13.29 15.20
CA LYS A 336 -12.54 -13.44 16.39
C LYS A 336 -11.06 -13.52 15.99
N ARG A 337 -10.22 -12.71 16.63
CA ARG A 337 -8.76 -12.71 16.43
C ARG A 337 -8.16 -14.09 16.67
N LEU A 338 -7.22 -14.48 15.82
CA LEU A 338 -6.44 -15.71 15.94
C LEU A 338 -5.60 -15.70 17.22
N GLU A 339 -5.66 -16.81 17.95
CA GLU A 339 -4.88 -17.07 19.19
C GLU A 339 -3.79 -18.13 18.94
N THR A 340 -3.39 -18.34 17.68
CA THR A 340 -2.42 -19.37 17.27
C THR A 340 -0.98 -18.88 17.43
N ASP A 341 -0.07 -19.77 17.88
CA ASP A 341 1.36 -19.47 18.04
C ASP A 341 2.05 -19.07 16.72
N THR A 342 1.53 -19.54 15.60
CA THR A 342 1.89 -19.11 14.24
C THR A 342 0.76 -18.30 13.62
N LEU A 343 1.06 -17.10 13.12
CA LEU A 343 0.15 -16.27 12.33
C LEU A 343 0.63 -16.20 10.87
N PRO A 344 -0.27 -16.15 9.87
CA PRO A 344 0.10 -16.14 8.44
C PRO A 344 1.04 -15.01 8.02
N HIS A 345 1.84 -15.22 6.97
CA HIS A 345 2.65 -14.15 6.39
C HIS A 345 1.81 -13.23 5.51
N VAL A 346 1.99 -11.91 5.66
CA VAL A 346 1.26 -10.89 4.89
C VAL A 346 2.21 -10.07 4.03
N THR A 347 1.99 -10.08 2.71
CA THR A 347 2.71 -9.22 1.77
C THR A 347 1.91 -7.97 1.47
N VAL A 348 2.47 -6.80 1.74
CA VAL A 348 1.86 -5.52 1.35
C VAL A 348 2.31 -5.20 -0.08
N GLN A 349 1.43 -5.43 -1.05
CA GLN A 349 1.69 -5.12 -2.46
C GLN A 349 1.31 -3.67 -2.76
N CYS A 350 2.24 -2.92 -3.34
CA CYS A 350 2.04 -1.50 -3.66
C CYS A 350 2.58 -1.19 -5.08
N PRO A 351 1.73 -1.09 -6.11
CA PRO A 351 2.14 -0.66 -7.44
C PRO A 351 2.42 0.84 -7.45
N VAL A 352 3.60 1.20 -7.96
CA VAL A 352 4.10 2.58 -8.05
C VAL A 352 4.45 2.89 -9.50
N TYR A 353 4.26 4.14 -9.91
CA TYR A 353 4.68 4.70 -11.18
C TYR A 353 5.42 6.03 -10.92
N LYS A 354 4.78 7.18 -11.14
CA LYS A 354 5.45 8.51 -11.17
C LYS A 354 5.20 9.35 -9.93
N GLU A 355 4.73 8.73 -8.85
CA GLU A 355 4.32 9.44 -7.64
C GLU A 355 5.54 9.93 -6.85
N GLY A 356 5.40 11.07 -6.17
CA GLY A 356 6.50 11.70 -5.46
C GLY A 356 6.91 10.90 -4.22
N LEU A 357 8.21 10.59 -4.09
CA LEU A 357 8.75 9.80 -2.99
C LEU A 357 8.31 10.36 -1.62
N TRP A 358 8.66 11.62 -1.35
CA TRP A 358 8.39 12.28 -0.07
C TRP A 358 6.95 12.78 0.10
N SER A 359 6.17 12.89 -0.97
CA SER A 359 4.83 13.49 -0.95
C SER A 359 3.68 12.48 -1.01
N VAL A 360 3.97 11.25 -1.43
CA VAL A 360 2.99 10.17 -1.63
C VAL A 360 3.51 8.86 -1.02
N ILE A 361 4.64 8.36 -1.52
CA ILE A 361 5.13 7.01 -1.19
C ILE A 361 5.53 6.91 0.29
N ASP A 362 6.42 7.78 0.79
CA ASP A 362 6.93 7.73 2.17
C ASP A 362 5.82 7.85 3.23
N PRO A 363 4.88 8.81 3.16
CA PRO A 363 3.74 8.87 4.07
C PRO A 363 2.88 7.58 4.11
N THR A 364 2.76 6.89 2.98
CA THR A 364 2.08 5.59 2.88
C THR A 364 2.92 4.48 3.52
N MET A 365 4.22 4.44 3.24
CA MET A 365 5.16 3.48 3.85
C MET A 365 5.33 3.68 5.36
N ILE A 366 5.13 4.88 5.90
CA ILE A 366 5.07 5.12 7.35
C ILE A 366 3.84 4.42 7.95
N SER A 367 2.64 4.64 7.39
CA SER A 367 1.38 4.00 7.84
C SER A 367 1.44 2.48 7.75
N ILE A 368 1.99 1.93 6.66
CA ILE A 368 2.21 0.47 6.52
C ILE A 368 3.18 -0.05 7.58
N ARG A 369 4.30 0.64 7.85
CA ARG A 369 5.29 0.18 8.83
C ARG A 369 4.78 0.25 10.27
N GLU A 370 3.83 1.14 10.58
CA GLU A 370 3.13 1.14 11.86
C GLU A 370 2.21 -0.09 12.01
N ALA A 371 1.46 -0.45 10.96
CA ALA A 371 0.65 -1.67 10.96
C ALA A 371 1.51 -2.96 11.04
N ILE A 372 2.63 -3.02 10.31
CA ILE A 372 3.57 -4.17 10.35
C ILE A 372 4.19 -4.29 11.74
N SER A 373 4.58 -3.18 12.36
CA SER A 373 5.05 -3.11 13.75
C SER A 373 4.08 -3.80 14.71
N THR A 374 2.80 -3.48 14.64
CA THR A 374 1.75 -4.10 15.47
C THR A 374 1.65 -5.60 15.22
N TYR A 375 1.57 -6.03 13.95
CA TYR A 375 1.42 -7.44 13.59
C TYR A 375 2.64 -8.30 13.97
N GLU A 376 3.85 -7.77 13.78
CA GLU A 376 5.09 -8.42 14.20
C GLU A 376 5.16 -8.64 15.71
N MET A 377 4.63 -7.70 16.50
CA MET A 377 4.54 -7.78 17.96
C MET A 377 3.38 -8.67 18.45
N GLN A 378 2.34 -8.88 17.63
CA GLN A 378 1.30 -9.89 17.88
C GLN A 378 1.80 -11.32 17.64
N GLY A 379 2.91 -11.47 16.91
CA GLY A 379 3.57 -12.75 16.61
C GLY A 379 3.75 -13.00 15.12
N GLY A 380 3.04 -12.26 14.26
CA GLY A 380 3.05 -12.42 12.81
C GLY A 380 4.35 -11.99 12.13
N SER A 381 4.34 -12.05 10.81
CA SER A 381 5.40 -11.56 9.93
C SER A 381 4.79 -10.96 8.67
N ALA A 382 5.41 -9.92 8.14
CA ALA A 382 4.94 -9.24 6.94
C ALA A 382 6.11 -8.59 6.19
N ASN A 383 5.98 -8.46 4.87
CA ASN A 383 6.93 -7.75 4.02
C ASN A 383 6.23 -6.68 3.18
N ILE A 384 7.01 -5.76 2.58
CA ILE A 384 6.50 -4.71 1.69
C ILE A 384 7.08 -4.97 0.30
N PHE A 385 6.21 -5.21 -0.67
CA PHE A 385 6.57 -5.48 -2.06
C PHE A 385 6.06 -4.38 -3.00
N VAL A 386 6.96 -3.47 -3.37
CA VAL A 386 6.66 -2.38 -4.30
C VAL A 386 6.87 -2.83 -5.75
N ASN A 387 5.89 -2.58 -6.61
CA ASN A 387 6.02 -2.83 -8.05
C ASN A 387 6.27 -1.48 -8.72
N ASP A 388 7.52 -1.02 -8.80
CA ASP A 388 7.87 0.33 -9.24
C ASP A 388 8.08 0.39 -10.76
N ASP A 389 7.00 0.69 -11.48
CA ASP A 389 7.01 0.86 -12.93
C ASP A 389 7.69 2.16 -13.39
N GLY A 390 7.95 3.07 -12.45
CA GLY A 390 8.57 4.38 -12.69
C GLY A 390 10.08 4.43 -12.48
N MET A 391 10.67 3.49 -11.73
CA MET A 391 12.09 3.47 -11.37
C MET A 391 13.03 3.62 -12.58
N GLN A 392 12.71 2.95 -13.71
CA GLN A 392 13.49 3.05 -14.95
C GLN A 392 13.09 4.24 -15.86
N LEU A 393 12.08 5.03 -15.47
CA LEU A 393 11.52 6.17 -16.24
C LEU A 393 11.80 7.54 -15.61
N VAL A 394 11.98 7.63 -14.30
CA VAL A 394 12.36 8.87 -13.60
C VAL A 394 13.83 9.23 -13.88
N LYS A 395 14.30 10.41 -13.44
CA LYS A 395 15.72 10.76 -13.62
C LYS A 395 16.60 9.84 -12.79
N GLU A 396 17.83 9.60 -13.21
CA GLU A 396 18.76 8.72 -12.49
C GLU A 396 18.96 9.13 -11.02
N SER A 397 18.98 10.44 -10.73
CA SER A 397 19.02 10.96 -9.36
C SER A 397 17.79 10.57 -8.52
N GLU A 398 16.59 10.60 -9.11
CA GLU A 398 15.31 10.27 -8.48
C GLU A 398 15.18 8.74 -8.31
N ALA A 399 15.67 7.97 -9.29
CA ALA A 399 15.78 6.51 -9.19
C ALA A 399 16.78 6.09 -8.10
N ASN A 400 17.93 6.78 -7.99
CA ASN A 400 18.88 6.54 -6.92
C ASN A 400 18.26 6.84 -5.56
N GLU A 401 17.62 8.00 -5.39
CA GLU A 401 16.92 8.37 -4.15
C GLU A 401 15.84 7.35 -3.74
N ARG A 402 15.00 6.89 -4.69
CA ARG A 402 14.02 5.81 -4.42
C ARG A 402 14.70 4.49 -4.03
N ARG A 403 15.76 4.07 -4.72
CA ARG A 403 16.48 2.82 -4.38
C ARG A 403 17.11 2.87 -2.99
N GLU A 404 17.70 4.01 -2.61
CA GLU A 404 18.28 4.18 -1.27
C GLU A 404 17.21 4.25 -0.19
N TYR A 405 16.05 4.86 -0.47
CA TYR A 405 14.89 4.82 0.41
C TYR A 405 14.37 3.38 0.61
N TYR A 406 14.24 2.59 -0.45
CA TYR A 406 13.80 1.19 -0.33
C TYR A 406 14.84 0.31 0.41
N GLU A 407 16.15 0.51 0.17
CA GLU A 407 17.26 -0.13 0.91
C GLU A 407 17.25 0.23 2.41
N GLU A 408 16.92 1.48 2.77
CA GLU A 408 16.87 1.94 4.17
C GLU A 408 15.67 1.39 4.95
N HIS A 409 14.52 1.22 4.28
CA HIS A 409 13.27 0.82 4.91
C HIS A 409 12.94 -0.68 4.78
N ASN A 410 13.90 -1.50 4.32
CA ASN A 410 13.74 -2.94 4.08
C ASN A 410 12.62 -3.29 3.07
N ILE A 411 12.34 -2.39 2.11
CA ILE A 411 11.28 -2.58 1.12
C ILE A 411 11.83 -3.41 -0.05
N GLY A 412 11.15 -4.51 -0.36
CA GLY A 412 11.39 -5.25 -1.60
C GLY A 412 10.75 -4.56 -2.79
N TRP A 413 11.42 -4.56 -3.93
CA TRP A 413 10.88 -3.96 -5.14
C TRP A 413 11.32 -4.64 -6.43
N VAL A 414 10.46 -4.55 -7.45
CA VAL A 414 10.75 -4.93 -8.84
C VAL A 414 10.36 -3.77 -9.76
N ALA A 415 11.21 -3.48 -10.74
CA ALA A 415 10.96 -2.52 -11.81
C ALA A 415 11.30 -3.12 -13.19
N ARG A 416 10.37 -2.95 -14.14
CA ARG A 416 10.45 -3.49 -15.51
C ARG A 416 10.92 -2.45 -16.55
N PRO A 417 11.41 -2.88 -17.73
CA PRO A 417 11.91 -1.98 -18.76
C PRO A 417 10.94 -0.88 -19.18
N LYS A 418 11.49 0.20 -19.73
CA LYS A 418 10.72 1.26 -20.40
C LYS A 418 9.84 0.66 -21.51
N HIS A 419 8.66 1.23 -21.73
CA HIS A 419 7.83 0.87 -22.88
C HIS A 419 8.48 1.42 -24.16
N ASN A 420 9.14 0.55 -24.93
CA ASN A 420 9.80 0.87 -26.19
C ASN A 420 9.51 -0.26 -27.20
N PRO A 421 8.45 -0.17 -28.03
CA PRO A 421 8.10 -1.23 -28.98
C PRO A 421 9.08 -1.34 -30.16
N SER A 422 9.71 -0.22 -30.54
CA SER A 422 10.56 -0.09 -31.74
C SER A 422 11.84 0.67 -31.39
N PRO A 423 12.83 0.03 -30.74
CA PRO A 423 14.09 0.67 -30.39
C PRO A 423 14.84 1.12 -31.65
N LYS A 424 15.49 2.31 -31.59
CA LYS A 424 16.28 2.82 -32.72
C LYS A 424 17.44 1.87 -33.03
N ASP A 425 17.64 1.54 -34.31
CA ASP A 425 18.68 0.62 -34.75
C ASP A 425 20.08 1.03 -34.24
N GLY A 426 20.82 0.08 -33.68
CA GLY A 426 22.14 0.32 -33.10
C GLY A 426 22.16 0.84 -31.65
N SER A 427 21.01 1.15 -31.04
CA SER A 427 20.95 1.57 -29.62
C SER A 427 21.31 0.45 -28.61
N GLY A 428 21.19 -0.82 -29.02
CA GLY A 428 21.33 -1.97 -28.13
C GLY A 428 20.11 -2.27 -27.24
N GLU A 429 19.09 -1.40 -27.25
CA GLU A 429 17.84 -1.65 -26.52
C GLU A 429 17.03 -2.79 -27.16
N LYS A 430 16.40 -3.62 -26.33
CA LYS A 430 15.49 -4.69 -26.77
C LYS A 430 14.04 -4.23 -26.65
N ALA A 431 13.25 -4.44 -27.71
CA ALA A 431 11.83 -4.13 -27.75
C ALA A 431 11.08 -4.65 -26.51
N PHE A 432 10.28 -3.78 -25.88
CA PHE A 432 9.47 -4.09 -24.72
C PHE A 432 8.13 -3.36 -24.76
N VAL A 433 7.05 -4.14 -24.81
CA VAL A 433 5.68 -3.61 -24.78
C VAL A 433 5.11 -3.80 -23.38
N ARG A 434 5.07 -2.73 -22.57
CA ARG A 434 4.21 -2.71 -21.37
C ARG A 434 2.75 -2.80 -21.83
N ALA A 435 2.12 -3.95 -21.65
CA ALA A 435 0.77 -4.27 -22.10
C ALA A 435 -0.33 -3.53 -21.29
N GLY A 436 -1.52 -3.44 -21.88
CA GLY A 436 -2.70 -2.76 -21.31
C GLY A 436 -2.66 -1.24 -21.40
N LYS A 437 -3.84 -0.62 -21.37
CA LYS A 437 -4.01 0.84 -21.55
C LYS A 437 -3.38 1.64 -20.42
N PHE A 438 -3.62 1.24 -19.16
CA PHE A 438 -3.11 1.92 -17.96
C PHE A 438 -1.93 1.21 -17.29
N LYS A 439 -1.56 0.01 -17.77
CA LYS A 439 -0.30 -0.69 -17.45
C LYS A 439 -0.11 -1.10 -15.97
N LYS A 440 -1.09 -0.87 -15.07
CA LYS A 440 -1.10 -1.31 -13.64
C LYS A 440 -1.15 -2.84 -13.54
N ALA A 441 -2.17 -3.52 -14.08
CA ALA A 441 -2.23 -4.98 -14.20
C ALA A 441 -0.92 -5.64 -14.67
N SER A 442 -0.37 -5.18 -15.80
CA SER A 442 0.85 -5.77 -16.38
C SER A 442 2.13 -5.43 -15.62
N ASN A 443 2.13 -4.41 -14.76
CA ASN A 443 3.22 -4.14 -13.83
C ASN A 443 3.20 -5.16 -12.68
N MET A 444 2.01 -5.37 -12.09
CA MET A 444 1.81 -6.35 -11.02
C MET A 444 2.12 -7.77 -11.51
N ASN A 445 1.63 -8.18 -12.68
CA ASN A 445 2.00 -9.47 -13.29
C ASN A 445 3.52 -9.63 -13.52
N TYR A 446 4.21 -8.61 -14.02
CA TYR A 446 5.67 -8.68 -14.23
C TYR A 446 6.41 -8.90 -12.91
N ALA A 447 6.03 -8.16 -11.87
CA ALA A 447 6.64 -8.27 -10.55
C ALA A 447 6.31 -9.61 -9.87
N MET A 448 5.05 -10.06 -9.94
CA MET A 448 4.62 -11.37 -9.43
C MET A 448 5.28 -12.52 -10.21
N ASN A 449 5.53 -12.39 -11.51
CA ASN A 449 6.30 -13.37 -12.28
C ASN A 449 7.78 -13.44 -11.86
N VAL A 450 8.41 -12.32 -11.52
CA VAL A 450 9.77 -12.32 -10.93
C VAL A 450 9.76 -13.05 -9.58
N SER A 451 8.77 -12.78 -8.72
CA SER A 451 8.58 -13.48 -7.45
C SER A 451 8.38 -14.99 -7.64
N ALA A 452 7.46 -15.39 -8.52
CA ALA A 452 7.20 -16.79 -8.85
C ALA A 452 8.48 -17.49 -9.35
N ARG A 453 9.24 -16.89 -10.28
CA ARG A 453 10.51 -17.46 -10.78
C ARG A 453 11.60 -17.60 -9.69
N ILE A 454 11.54 -16.83 -8.61
CA ILE A 454 12.43 -16.95 -7.45
C ILE A 454 12.00 -18.13 -6.57
N GLU A 455 10.71 -18.22 -6.21
CA GLU A 455 10.18 -19.37 -5.45
C GLU A 455 10.37 -20.69 -6.19
N ASP A 456 10.16 -20.70 -7.51
CA ASP A 456 10.33 -21.87 -8.37
C ASP A 456 11.76 -22.43 -8.35
N GLN A 457 12.76 -21.58 -8.08
CA GLN A 457 14.16 -21.97 -7.89
C GLN A 457 14.48 -22.30 -6.43
N LEU A 458 13.91 -21.58 -5.45
CA LEU A 458 14.05 -21.88 -4.02
C LEU A 458 13.44 -23.23 -3.62
N ALA A 459 12.37 -23.64 -4.30
CA ALA A 459 11.74 -24.96 -4.15
C ALA A 459 12.65 -26.12 -4.62
N ARG A 460 13.67 -25.83 -5.44
CA ARG A 460 14.61 -26.84 -5.98
C ARG A 460 15.83 -27.02 -5.07
N ILE A 461 16.04 -26.17 -4.06
CA ILE A 461 17.15 -26.28 -3.12
C ILE A 461 16.81 -27.31 -2.02
N PRO A 462 17.63 -28.37 -1.85
CA PRO A 462 17.41 -29.38 -0.81
C PRO A 462 17.84 -28.82 0.56
N ARG A 463 16.85 -28.43 1.36
CA ARG A 463 17.04 -28.02 2.76
C ARG A 463 17.41 -29.24 3.61
N HIS A 464 18.39 -29.09 4.49
CA HIS A 464 18.93 -30.16 5.34
C HIS A 464 18.62 -29.91 6.83
N GLU A 465 18.85 -30.89 7.72
CA GLU A 465 18.38 -30.81 9.12
C GLU A 465 18.95 -29.65 9.95
N SER A 466 20.10 -29.08 9.55
CA SER A 466 20.71 -27.89 10.16
C SER A 466 20.57 -26.61 9.32
N TRP A 467 19.66 -26.58 8.34
CA TRP A 467 19.37 -25.39 7.54
C TRP A 467 18.82 -24.27 8.43
N THR A 468 19.53 -23.14 8.50
CA THR A 468 19.14 -21.98 9.31
C THR A 468 18.46 -20.92 8.44
N GLN A 469 17.85 -19.91 9.10
CA GLN A 469 17.36 -18.73 8.39
C GLN A 469 18.48 -18.01 7.60
N GLN A 470 19.74 -18.10 8.04
CA GLN A 470 20.84 -17.49 7.29
C GLN A 470 21.11 -18.23 5.97
N ASP A 471 20.99 -19.56 5.94
CA ASP A 471 21.13 -20.34 4.71
C ASP A 471 19.98 -20.04 3.72
N GLU A 472 18.76 -19.86 4.24
CA GLU A 472 17.60 -19.38 3.46
C GLU A 472 17.83 -17.96 2.92
N ASP A 473 18.32 -17.04 3.75
CA ASP A 473 18.60 -15.64 3.38
C ASP A 473 19.73 -15.53 2.36
N GLU A 474 20.73 -16.43 2.38
CA GLU A 474 21.84 -16.47 1.42
C GLU A 474 21.38 -17.10 0.10
N ALA A 475 20.67 -18.24 0.15
CA ALA A 475 20.07 -18.89 -1.02
C ALA A 475 19.09 -17.97 -1.77
N TYR A 476 18.30 -17.17 -1.04
CA TYR A 476 17.40 -16.16 -1.62
C TYR A 476 18.17 -15.09 -2.42
N LYS A 477 19.28 -14.56 -1.87
CA LYS A 477 20.10 -13.54 -2.55
C LYS A 477 20.73 -14.08 -3.82
N ASP A 478 21.28 -15.30 -3.77
CA ASP A 478 21.90 -15.95 -4.91
C ASP A 478 20.88 -16.23 -6.03
N ILE A 479 19.64 -16.61 -5.71
CA ILE A 479 18.58 -16.83 -6.71
C ILE A 479 18.04 -15.51 -7.26
N LEU A 480 17.82 -14.49 -6.43
CA LEU A 480 17.42 -13.16 -6.89
C LEU A 480 18.44 -12.59 -7.90
N GLN A 481 19.74 -12.72 -7.61
CA GLN A 481 20.81 -12.33 -8.51
C GLN A 481 20.78 -13.13 -9.82
N GLN A 482 20.61 -14.47 -9.75
CA GLN A 482 20.49 -15.33 -10.94
C GLN A 482 19.29 -14.94 -11.82
N VAL A 483 18.13 -14.57 -11.26
CA VAL A 483 16.97 -14.12 -12.03
C VAL A 483 17.22 -12.79 -12.74
N ILE A 484 17.89 -11.84 -12.06
CA ILE A 484 18.28 -10.55 -12.65
C ILE A 484 19.29 -10.74 -13.80
N GLU A 485 20.22 -11.69 -13.68
CA GLU A 485 21.18 -12.06 -14.71
C GLU A 485 20.52 -12.79 -15.90
N GLN A 486 19.59 -13.71 -15.64
CA GLN A 486 18.77 -14.38 -16.66
C GLN A 486 17.94 -13.35 -17.46
N ASP A 487 17.41 -12.32 -16.80
CA ASP A 487 16.70 -11.20 -17.43
C ASP A 487 17.64 -10.21 -18.15
N GLN A 488 18.96 -10.45 -18.15
CA GLN A 488 19.97 -9.69 -18.91
C GLN A 488 19.92 -8.18 -18.64
N GLY A 489 19.73 -7.81 -17.37
CA GLY A 489 19.66 -6.41 -16.91
C GLY A 489 18.36 -5.67 -17.25
N ARG A 490 17.36 -6.35 -17.82
CA ARG A 490 16.02 -5.77 -18.10
C ARG A 490 15.24 -5.53 -16.81
N THR A 491 15.22 -6.52 -15.92
CA THR A 491 14.62 -6.44 -14.59
C THR A 491 15.60 -5.76 -13.65
N TRP A 492 15.13 -4.77 -12.90
CA TRP A 492 15.83 -4.25 -11.73
C TRP A 492 15.02 -4.68 -10.50
N ALA A 493 15.65 -5.34 -9.54
CA ALA A 493 14.98 -5.79 -8.31
C ALA A 493 15.96 -5.83 -7.13
N GLN A 494 15.45 -5.62 -5.92
CA GLN A 494 16.24 -5.70 -4.68
C GLN A 494 15.30 -5.88 -3.47
N GLY A 495 15.82 -6.39 -2.36
CA GLY A 495 15.06 -6.63 -1.12
C GLY A 495 14.25 -7.93 -1.17
N ASP A 496 13.27 -8.05 -0.28
CA ASP A 496 12.40 -9.24 -0.19
C ASP A 496 11.16 -9.08 -1.09
N VAL A 497 11.11 -9.83 -2.19
CA VAL A 497 10.01 -9.83 -3.16
C VAL A 497 9.17 -11.10 -3.10
N ARG A 498 9.30 -11.91 -2.03
CA ARG A 498 8.50 -13.11 -1.78
C ARG A 498 7.04 -12.72 -1.48
N ILE A 499 6.10 -13.62 -1.79
CA ILE A 499 4.67 -13.42 -1.53
C ILE A 499 4.18 -14.45 -0.50
N GLY A 500 3.60 -13.97 0.60
CA GLY A 500 3.05 -14.80 1.68
C GLY A 500 1.68 -15.42 1.39
N ASP A 501 1.04 -15.93 2.45
CA ASP A 501 -0.30 -16.53 2.39
C ASP A 501 -1.37 -15.54 1.92
N TYR A 502 -1.20 -14.27 2.32
CA TYR A 502 -2.11 -13.17 2.04
C TYR A 502 -1.39 -11.95 1.47
N ILE A 503 -2.06 -11.27 0.53
CA ILE A 503 -1.61 -9.99 -0.03
C ILE A 503 -2.55 -8.90 0.46
N LEU A 504 -2.04 -7.85 1.11
CA LEU A 504 -2.77 -6.58 1.25
C LEU A 504 -2.41 -5.72 0.04
N ILE A 505 -3.33 -5.54 -0.91
CA ILE A 505 -3.15 -4.65 -2.06
C ILE A 505 -3.56 -3.22 -1.67
N ILE A 506 -2.66 -2.26 -1.84
CA ILE A 506 -2.88 -0.83 -1.60
C ILE A 506 -2.46 -0.01 -2.85
N ASP A 507 -2.95 1.22 -2.96
CA ASP A 507 -2.34 2.21 -3.86
C ASP A 507 -1.34 3.09 -3.09
N SER A 508 -0.43 3.73 -3.81
CA SER A 508 0.72 4.43 -3.22
C SER A 508 0.38 5.67 -2.38
N ASP A 509 -0.86 6.14 -2.39
CA ASP A 509 -1.41 7.26 -1.61
C ASP A 509 -2.29 6.83 -0.43
N THR A 510 -2.37 5.53 -0.12
CA THR A 510 -3.25 4.94 0.91
C THR A 510 -2.80 5.18 2.36
N ARG A 511 -3.73 5.21 3.32
CA ARG A 511 -3.46 4.91 4.75
C ARG A 511 -4.22 3.67 5.19
N VAL A 512 -3.66 2.95 6.15
CA VAL A 512 -4.25 1.74 6.74
C VAL A 512 -4.39 1.90 8.27
N PRO A 513 -5.30 1.16 8.93
CA PRO A 513 -5.35 1.12 10.39
C PRO A 513 -4.07 0.49 10.97
N ALA A 514 -3.54 1.07 12.04
CA ALA A 514 -2.34 0.59 12.75
C ALA A 514 -2.46 -0.82 13.35
N ASP A 515 -3.68 -1.39 13.42
CA ASP A 515 -3.94 -2.76 13.87
C ASP A 515 -4.97 -3.43 12.94
N CYS A 516 -4.64 -3.53 11.66
CA CYS A 516 -5.50 -4.14 10.64
C CYS A 516 -5.16 -5.59 10.31
N PHE A 517 -3.88 -5.97 10.35
CA PHE A 517 -3.40 -7.25 9.82
C PHE A 517 -3.98 -8.46 10.55
N LEU A 518 -3.98 -8.47 11.88
CA LEU A 518 -4.55 -9.57 12.65
C LEU A 518 -6.05 -9.74 12.41
N ASP A 519 -6.83 -8.64 12.37
CA ASP A 519 -8.27 -8.72 12.08
C ASP A 519 -8.56 -9.25 10.67
N MET A 520 -7.77 -8.88 9.65
CA MET A 520 -7.99 -9.34 8.28
C MET A 520 -7.59 -10.81 8.06
N VAL A 521 -6.46 -11.28 8.62
CA VAL A 521 -6.08 -12.70 8.50
C VAL A 521 -7.01 -13.58 9.33
N SER A 522 -7.52 -13.07 10.46
CA SER A 522 -8.48 -13.81 11.28
C SER A 522 -9.81 -14.04 10.56
N GLU A 523 -10.34 -13.05 9.83
CA GLU A 523 -11.53 -13.29 8.99
C GLU A 523 -11.23 -14.23 7.80
N MET A 524 -10.03 -14.17 7.22
CA MET A 524 -9.64 -15.08 6.14
C MET A 524 -9.49 -16.53 6.59
N GLU A 525 -8.86 -16.79 7.74
CA GLU A 525 -8.77 -18.14 8.33
C GLU A 525 -10.14 -18.64 8.80
N ALA A 526 -10.96 -17.77 9.40
CA ALA A 526 -12.35 -18.08 9.77
C ALA A 526 -13.29 -18.23 8.56
N SER A 527 -12.82 -18.03 7.32
CA SER A 527 -13.61 -18.22 6.10
C SER A 527 -12.75 -18.63 4.90
N PRO A 528 -12.27 -19.89 4.84
CA PRO A 528 -11.38 -20.38 3.79
C PRO A 528 -11.94 -20.25 2.36
N GLN A 529 -13.28 -20.18 2.20
CA GLN A 529 -13.93 -19.97 0.91
C GLN A 529 -13.87 -18.53 0.40
N VAL A 530 -13.43 -17.57 1.22
CA VAL A 530 -13.25 -16.17 0.80
C VAL A 530 -11.88 -16.01 0.14
N ALA A 531 -11.86 -15.40 -1.04
CA ALA A 531 -10.65 -15.06 -1.78
C ALA A 531 -10.26 -13.58 -1.65
N ILE A 532 -11.23 -12.66 -1.49
CA ILE A 532 -10.99 -11.22 -1.31
C ILE A 532 -11.89 -10.66 -0.21
N ILE A 533 -11.32 -9.86 0.69
CA ILE A 533 -12.08 -8.91 1.52
C ILE A 533 -11.67 -7.49 1.10
N GLN A 534 -12.59 -6.79 0.45
CA GLN A 534 -12.48 -5.36 0.15
C GLN A 534 -12.86 -4.57 1.41
N PHE A 535 -11.99 -3.67 1.86
CA PHE A 535 -12.34 -2.71 2.91
C PHE A 535 -12.97 -1.46 2.30
N SER A 536 -13.88 -0.85 3.05
CA SER A 536 -14.41 0.48 2.74
C SER A 536 -13.37 1.54 3.10
N SER A 537 -13.01 2.38 2.13
CA SER A 537 -12.11 3.52 2.34
C SER A 537 -12.87 4.76 2.82
N GLY A 538 -12.28 5.50 3.75
CA GLY A 538 -12.59 6.93 3.96
C GLY A 538 -11.74 7.82 3.05
N VAL A 539 -12.07 9.11 2.97
CA VAL A 539 -11.34 10.06 2.10
C VAL A 539 -10.33 10.90 2.88
N MET A 540 -9.06 10.75 2.53
CA MET A 540 -7.98 11.59 3.03
C MET A 540 -7.97 12.93 2.29
N ASN A 541 -8.32 14.01 2.99
CA ASN A 541 -8.28 15.37 2.43
C ASN A 541 -6.87 15.96 2.66
N VAL A 542 -6.22 16.39 1.57
CA VAL A 542 -4.87 16.98 1.55
C VAL A 542 -4.94 18.51 1.57
N THR A 543 -6.00 19.11 1.04
CA THR A 543 -6.23 20.56 1.08
C THR A 543 -7.56 20.91 1.76
N THR A 544 -8.06 22.12 1.55
CA THR A 544 -9.37 22.57 2.07
C THR A 544 -10.29 23.10 0.97
N SER A 545 -9.97 22.80 -0.31
CA SER A 545 -10.64 23.37 -1.48
C SER A 545 -12.12 22.96 -1.58
N PHE A 546 -12.92 23.76 -2.29
CA PHE A 546 -14.33 23.42 -2.56
C PHE A 546 -14.45 22.18 -3.46
N PHE A 547 -13.56 22.02 -4.44
CA PHE A 547 -13.58 20.90 -5.37
C PHE A 547 -13.34 19.56 -4.66
N GLU A 548 -12.26 19.47 -3.90
CA GLU A 548 -11.88 18.29 -3.11
C GLU A 548 -12.97 17.90 -2.09
N LYS A 549 -13.61 18.88 -1.43
CA LYS A 549 -14.76 18.64 -0.55
C LYS A 549 -15.98 18.10 -1.31
N GLY A 550 -16.17 18.53 -2.56
CA GLY A 550 -17.17 17.97 -3.47
C GLY A 550 -16.90 16.51 -3.83
N ILE A 551 -15.65 16.19 -4.20
CA ILE A 551 -15.22 14.81 -4.49
C ILE A 551 -15.29 13.94 -3.22
N THR A 552 -14.93 14.47 -2.05
CA THR A 552 -15.10 13.80 -0.75
C THR A 552 -16.56 13.43 -0.48
N PHE A 553 -17.49 14.37 -0.67
CA PHE A 553 -18.92 14.10 -0.51
C PHE A 553 -19.42 13.04 -1.51
N PHE A 554 -19.03 13.15 -2.78
CA PHE A 554 -19.39 12.18 -3.82
C PHE A 554 -18.86 10.77 -3.53
N THR A 555 -17.61 10.66 -3.11
CA THR A 555 -16.94 9.38 -2.80
C THR A 555 -17.59 8.71 -1.57
N ASN A 556 -17.86 9.48 -0.51
CA ASN A 556 -18.59 9.00 0.66
C ASN A 556 -20.02 8.54 0.30
N LEU A 557 -20.72 9.22 -0.63
CA LEU A 557 -22.04 8.81 -1.11
C LEU A 557 -21.97 7.48 -1.89
N VAL A 558 -20.95 7.27 -2.71
CA VAL A 558 -20.71 6.00 -3.42
C VAL A 558 -20.44 4.85 -2.44
N TYR A 559 -19.51 5.01 -1.49
CA TYR A 559 -19.24 3.99 -0.48
C TYR A 559 -20.47 3.69 0.40
N THR A 560 -21.27 4.70 0.76
CA THR A 560 -22.55 4.50 1.49
C THR A 560 -23.54 3.66 0.67
N ALA A 561 -23.64 3.90 -0.64
CA ALA A 561 -24.51 3.13 -1.53
C ALA A 561 -24.03 1.67 -1.70
N ILE A 562 -22.72 1.46 -1.84
CA ILE A 562 -22.09 0.12 -1.88
C ILE A 562 -22.35 -0.62 -0.58
N GLN A 563 -22.06 0.00 0.58
CA GLN A 563 -22.28 -0.60 1.90
C GLN A 563 -23.74 -1.06 2.06
N PHE A 564 -24.71 -0.18 1.73
CA PHE A 564 -26.12 -0.53 1.85
C PHE A 564 -26.54 -1.65 0.90
N ALA A 565 -26.00 -1.70 -0.32
CA ALA A 565 -26.26 -2.78 -1.27
C ALA A 565 -25.73 -4.13 -0.75
N VAL A 566 -24.43 -4.20 -0.45
CA VAL A 566 -23.75 -5.46 -0.09
C VAL A 566 -24.22 -6.00 1.27
N ALA A 567 -24.47 -5.14 2.25
CA ALA A 567 -25.09 -5.55 3.52
C ALA A 567 -26.48 -6.18 3.33
N ASN A 568 -27.22 -5.78 2.29
CA ASN A 568 -28.52 -6.35 1.93
C ASN A 568 -28.44 -7.57 0.99
N GLY A 569 -27.23 -8.10 0.75
CA GLY A 569 -26.99 -9.32 -0.01
C GLY A 569 -26.61 -9.12 -1.47
N ASP A 570 -26.19 -7.92 -1.87
CA ASP A 570 -25.50 -7.73 -3.16
C ASP A 570 -24.10 -8.37 -3.15
N ILE A 571 -23.50 -8.45 -4.34
CA ILE A 571 -22.13 -8.94 -4.52
C ILE A 571 -21.14 -7.85 -4.09
N ALA A 572 -20.13 -8.24 -3.30
CA ALA A 572 -19.05 -7.33 -2.91
C ALA A 572 -18.23 -6.91 -4.13
N PRO A 573 -18.06 -5.59 -4.40
CA PRO A 573 -17.12 -5.14 -5.41
C PRO A 573 -15.67 -5.33 -4.94
N PHE A 574 -14.76 -5.48 -5.90
CA PHE A 574 -13.33 -5.33 -5.71
C PHE A 574 -12.88 -4.14 -6.56
N VAL A 575 -12.18 -3.18 -5.96
CA VAL A 575 -11.77 -1.91 -6.60
C VAL A 575 -10.25 -1.77 -6.71
N GLY A 576 -9.52 -2.89 -6.76
CA GLY A 576 -8.10 -2.94 -7.09
C GLY A 576 -7.12 -2.36 -6.05
N HIS A 577 -7.61 -1.97 -4.87
CA HIS A 577 -6.82 -1.50 -3.72
C HIS A 577 -7.60 -1.69 -2.40
N ASN A 578 -7.00 -1.34 -1.26
CA ASN A 578 -7.64 -1.39 0.07
C ASN A 578 -8.32 -2.75 0.37
N ALA A 579 -7.68 -3.84 -0.03
CA ALA A 579 -8.25 -5.19 0.04
C ALA A 579 -7.20 -6.23 0.42
N VAL A 580 -7.60 -7.26 1.16
CA VAL A 580 -6.80 -8.46 1.36
C VAL A 580 -7.20 -9.55 0.37
N LEU A 581 -6.21 -10.16 -0.28
CA LEU A 581 -6.34 -11.23 -1.26
C LEU A 581 -5.70 -12.50 -0.69
N ARG A 582 -6.34 -13.66 -0.85
CA ARG A 582 -5.74 -14.97 -0.55
C ARG A 582 -4.85 -15.40 -1.71
N TRP A 583 -3.55 -15.57 -1.49
CA TRP A 583 -2.60 -15.83 -2.58
C TRP A 583 -2.90 -17.15 -3.31
N SER A 584 -3.20 -18.21 -2.58
CA SER A 584 -3.59 -19.51 -3.16
C SER A 584 -4.88 -19.48 -3.99
N ALA A 585 -5.80 -18.54 -3.73
CA ALA A 585 -6.99 -18.35 -4.57
C ALA A 585 -6.65 -17.62 -5.88
N LEU A 586 -5.71 -16.67 -5.85
CA LEU A 586 -5.17 -16.01 -7.05
C LEU A 586 -4.39 -17.00 -7.93
N GLN A 587 -3.65 -17.94 -7.33
CA GLN A 587 -2.98 -19.02 -8.05
C GLN A 587 -4.00 -19.97 -8.73
N ASP A 588 -5.11 -20.34 -8.07
CA ASP A 588 -6.14 -21.16 -8.70
C ASP A 588 -6.85 -20.49 -9.90
N ILE A 589 -6.88 -19.16 -9.98
CA ILE A 589 -7.39 -18.41 -11.16
C ILE A 589 -6.31 -17.87 -12.10
N ALA A 590 -5.06 -18.28 -11.92
CA ALA A 590 -3.95 -17.93 -12.80
C ALA A 590 -4.21 -18.44 -14.24
N TYR A 591 -3.61 -17.76 -15.21
CA TYR A 591 -3.67 -18.14 -16.62
C TYR A 591 -2.31 -17.94 -17.29
N GLU A 592 -1.99 -18.80 -18.25
CA GLU A 592 -0.74 -18.72 -19.02
C GLU A 592 -0.96 -17.98 -20.34
N GLU A 593 -0.11 -17.00 -20.63
CA GLU A 593 -0.09 -16.28 -21.90
C GLU A 593 1.36 -16.09 -22.35
N GLU A 594 1.69 -16.45 -23.59
CA GLU A 594 3.05 -16.43 -24.16
C GLU A 594 4.13 -17.21 -23.34
N GLY A 595 3.73 -18.20 -22.55
CA GLY A 595 4.63 -18.95 -21.67
C GLY A 595 4.89 -18.27 -20.31
N VAL A 596 4.07 -17.27 -19.96
CA VAL A 596 4.15 -16.49 -18.72
C VAL A 596 2.86 -16.68 -17.94
N GLU A 597 2.96 -17.11 -16.67
CA GLU A 597 1.81 -17.13 -15.75
C GLU A 597 1.43 -15.69 -15.34
N LYS A 598 0.14 -15.38 -15.41
CA LYS A 598 -0.47 -14.08 -15.12
C LYS A 598 -1.65 -14.24 -14.18
N TYR A 599 -1.87 -13.24 -13.31
CA TYR A 599 -2.94 -13.25 -12.30
C TYR A 599 -3.96 -12.14 -12.57
N TRP A 600 -3.51 -10.98 -13.05
CA TRP A 600 -4.33 -9.84 -13.46
C TRP A 600 -4.59 -9.85 -14.97
N ALA A 601 -5.74 -9.37 -15.42
CA ALA A 601 -6.03 -9.23 -16.85
C ALA A 601 -5.37 -7.98 -17.44
N GLU A 602 -4.53 -8.14 -18.46
CA GLU A 602 -3.77 -7.04 -19.08
C GLU A 602 -4.48 -6.41 -20.29
N ASN A 603 -5.51 -7.07 -20.80
CA ASN A 603 -6.26 -6.72 -22.00
C ASN A 603 -7.50 -5.83 -21.71
N THR A 604 -7.79 -5.56 -20.45
CA THR A 604 -8.94 -4.75 -19.99
C THR A 604 -8.50 -3.50 -19.23
N VAL A 605 -9.45 -2.59 -19.01
CA VAL A 605 -9.32 -1.42 -18.10
C VAL A 605 -9.87 -1.72 -16.70
N SER A 606 -10.45 -2.90 -16.50
CA SER A 606 -11.13 -3.31 -15.25
C SER A 606 -10.53 -4.63 -14.73
N GLU A 607 -9.22 -4.65 -14.49
CA GLU A 607 -8.47 -5.85 -14.11
C GLU A 607 -8.89 -6.46 -12.76
N ASP A 608 -9.47 -5.63 -11.89
CA ASP A 608 -10.07 -5.96 -10.61
C ASP A 608 -11.43 -6.67 -10.76
N PHE A 609 -12.33 -6.11 -11.58
CA PHE A 609 -13.61 -6.74 -11.88
C PHE A 609 -13.44 -8.06 -12.63
N ASP A 610 -12.47 -8.19 -13.53
CA ASP A 610 -12.13 -9.47 -14.16
C ASP A 610 -11.64 -10.51 -13.14
N MET A 611 -10.71 -10.12 -12.23
CA MET A 611 -10.24 -11.02 -11.17
C MET A 611 -11.40 -11.48 -10.27
N ALA A 612 -12.29 -10.56 -9.88
CA ALA A 612 -13.49 -10.86 -9.10
C ALA A 612 -14.42 -11.84 -9.84
N LEU A 613 -14.69 -11.63 -11.13
CA LEU A 613 -15.51 -12.52 -11.96
C LEU A 613 -14.86 -13.91 -12.10
N ARG A 614 -13.53 -14.00 -12.27
CA ARG A 614 -12.82 -15.28 -12.34
C ARG A 614 -12.89 -16.07 -11.03
N LEU A 615 -12.71 -15.40 -9.88
CA LEU A 615 -12.85 -16.01 -8.54
C LEU A 615 -14.27 -16.51 -8.29
N GLN A 616 -15.28 -15.69 -8.58
CA GLN A 616 -16.69 -16.07 -8.42
C GLN A 616 -17.07 -17.22 -9.38
N SER A 617 -16.52 -17.23 -10.60
CA SER A 617 -16.66 -18.33 -11.57
C SER A 617 -15.91 -19.62 -11.20
N LYS A 618 -15.10 -19.61 -10.13
CA LYS A 618 -14.54 -20.82 -9.47
C LYS A 618 -15.31 -21.22 -8.21
N GLY A 619 -16.19 -20.35 -7.70
CA GLY A 619 -16.98 -20.58 -6.50
C GLY A 619 -16.44 -19.92 -5.22
N TYR A 620 -15.42 -19.05 -5.31
CA TYR A 620 -14.94 -18.27 -4.18
C TYR A 620 -15.90 -17.13 -3.82
N ASP A 621 -15.98 -16.83 -2.52
CA ASP A 621 -16.67 -15.66 -1.99
C ASP A 621 -15.77 -14.41 -2.03
N LEU A 622 -16.38 -13.26 -2.26
CA LEU A 622 -15.81 -11.94 -1.99
C LEU A 622 -16.65 -11.24 -0.92
N ARG A 623 -15.99 -10.43 -0.09
CA ARG A 623 -16.66 -9.64 0.95
C ARG A 623 -16.32 -8.16 0.91
N PHE A 624 -17.28 -7.35 1.33
CA PHE A 624 -17.09 -5.93 1.62
C PHE A 624 -17.14 -5.71 3.14
N SER A 625 -16.12 -5.06 3.70
CA SER A 625 -15.93 -4.88 5.14
C SER A 625 -15.96 -3.41 5.53
N THR A 626 -16.65 -3.10 6.63
CA THR A 626 -16.78 -1.75 7.19
C THR A 626 -16.37 -1.63 8.65
N TYR A 627 -15.88 -2.71 9.28
CA TYR A 627 -15.59 -2.75 10.73
C TYR A 627 -14.36 -1.93 11.18
N PHE A 628 -13.67 -1.25 10.26
CA PHE A 628 -12.65 -0.24 10.55
C PHE A 628 -13.18 1.21 10.44
N GLY A 629 -14.37 1.43 9.88
CA GLY A 629 -14.96 2.76 9.68
C GLY A 629 -14.17 3.68 8.72
N SER A 630 -14.64 4.93 8.60
CA SER A 630 -14.04 5.96 7.71
C SER A 630 -12.70 6.52 8.21
N GLU A 631 -12.31 6.20 9.44
CA GLU A 631 -10.99 6.54 10.02
C GLU A 631 -9.97 5.39 9.87
N GLY A 632 -10.39 4.27 9.25
CA GLY A 632 -9.60 3.07 9.08
C GLY A 632 -8.70 3.08 7.83
N PHE A 633 -9.14 2.43 6.76
CA PHE A 633 -8.50 2.55 5.45
C PHE A 633 -8.88 3.90 4.84
N GLN A 634 -7.92 4.60 4.22
CA GLN A 634 -8.17 5.90 3.60
C GLN A 634 -7.46 6.05 2.25
N GLU A 635 -8.16 6.61 1.27
CA GLU A 635 -7.68 6.89 -0.08
C GLU A 635 -7.49 8.41 -0.31
N GLY A 636 -6.57 8.77 -1.21
CA GLY A 636 -6.48 10.14 -1.73
C GLY A 636 -7.59 10.43 -2.74
N VAL A 637 -7.91 11.72 -2.93
CA VAL A 637 -8.87 12.18 -3.94
C VAL A 637 -8.26 13.19 -4.90
N SER A 638 -8.78 13.20 -6.13
CA SER A 638 -8.41 14.11 -7.22
C SER A 638 -8.39 15.57 -6.76
N LEU A 639 -7.20 16.19 -6.76
CA LEU A 639 -7.02 17.57 -6.30
C LEU A 639 -7.44 18.61 -7.35
N THR A 640 -7.47 18.24 -8.64
CA THR A 640 -7.95 19.11 -9.73
C THR A 640 -9.03 18.45 -10.59
N VAL A 641 -9.77 19.30 -11.31
CA VAL A 641 -10.78 18.89 -12.31
C VAL A 641 -10.15 18.06 -13.44
N TYR A 642 -8.87 18.28 -13.78
CA TYR A 642 -8.19 17.52 -14.83
C TYR A 642 -7.83 16.11 -14.37
N ASP A 643 -7.40 15.94 -13.12
CA ASP A 643 -7.15 14.62 -12.53
C ASP A 643 -8.46 13.82 -12.44
N GLU A 644 -9.56 14.48 -12.06
CA GLU A 644 -10.88 13.85 -11.99
C GLU A 644 -11.45 13.54 -13.38
N LEU A 645 -11.30 14.42 -14.37
CA LEU A 645 -11.67 14.11 -15.75
C LEU A 645 -10.85 12.92 -16.29
N ALA A 646 -9.54 12.90 -16.05
CA ALA A 646 -8.69 11.77 -16.42
C ALA A 646 -9.08 10.48 -15.70
N ARG A 647 -9.51 10.54 -14.42
CA ARG A 647 -10.03 9.41 -13.64
C ARG A 647 -11.36 8.90 -14.20
N TRP A 648 -12.31 9.80 -14.46
CA TRP A 648 -13.60 9.46 -15.07
C TRP A 648 -13.44 8.94 -16.50
N GLU A 649 -12.49 9.44 -17.29
CA GLU A 649 -12.17 8.86 -18.59
C GLU A 649 -11.74 7.39 -18.46
N LYS A 650 -10.93 7.00 -17.45
CA LYS A 650 -10.59 5.57 -17.24
C LYS A 650 -11.85 4.72 -17.08
N TYR A 651 -12.79 5.16 -16.23
CA TYR A 651 -14.03 4.44 -15.95
C TYR A 651 -15.06 4.51 -17.10
N ALA A 652 -15.09 5.62 -17.85
CA ALA A 652 -16.12 5.96 -18.82
C ALA A 652 -15.69 5.82 -20.29
N TYR A 653 -14.47 5.34 -20.59
CA TYR A 653 -14.10 4.85 -21.92
C TYR A 653 -14.89 3.55 -22.24
N GLY A 654 -16.19 3.71 -22.48
CA GLY A 654 -17.19 2.65 -22.66
C GLY A 654 -18.21 2.95 -23.76
N GLU A 655 -18.02 4.03 -24.53
CA GLU A 655 -18.77 4.35 -25.75
C GLU A 655 -17.86 5.10 -26.76
N PHE A 656 -18.14 4.93 -28.06
CA PHE A 656 -17.51 5.65 -29.20
C PHE A 656 -15.98 5.59 -29.36
N ALA A 657 -15.45 4.40 -29.69
CA ALA A 657 -14.21 4.28 -30.46
C ALA A 657 -14.53 4.16 -31.97
N VAL A 658 -14.02 5.08 -32.80
CA VAL A 658 -14.22 5.06 -34.27
C VAL A 658 -13.16 4.14 -34.91
N ALA A 659 -13.59 3.24 -35.80
CA ALA A 659 -12.79 2.13 -36.31
C ALA A 659 -11.68 2.55 -37.32
N HIS A 660 -10.56 3.07 -36.82
CA HIS A 660 -9.38 3.43 -37.63
C HIS A 660 -8.03 2.90 -37.11
N SER A 661 -8.01 2.11 -36.02
CA SER A 661 -6.83 1.34 -35.58
C SER A 661 -7.17 -0.15 -35.46
N ASN A 662 -6.34 -1.02 -36.03
CA ASN A 662 -6.52 -2.49 -35.99
C ASN A 662 -6.09 -3.13 -34.65
N GLN A 663 -6.21 -2.38 -33.55
CA GLN A 663 -5.95 -2.81 -32.19
C GLN A 663 -7.07 -2.23 -31.32
N ALA A 664 -7.87 -3.12 -30.73
CA ALA A 664 -9.17 -2.81 -30.15
C ALA A 664 -9.09 -2.61 -28.62
N ASP A 665 -8.10 -1.86 -28.16
CA ASP A 665 -7.74 -1.72 -26.75
C ASP A 665 -8.59 -0.64 -26.04
N SER A 666 -9.90 -0.89 -25.96
CA SER A 666 -10.86 -0.14 -25.13
C SER A 666 -12.11 -0.99 -24.87
N SER A 667 -12.45 -1.25 -23.62
CA SER A 667 -13.38 -0.43 -22.83
C SER A 667 -13.37 -0.72 -21.32
N GLY A 668 -14.17 0.02 -20.52
CA GLY A 668 -14.43 -0.30 -19.10
C GLY A 668 -15.41 -1.46 -18.89
N CYS A 669 -15.93 -1.61 -17.67
CA CYS A 669 -16.69 -2.79 -17.18
C CYS A 669 -17.81 -3.35 -18.07
N SER A 670 -18.35 -2.56 -19.01
CA SER A 670 -19.31 -3.04 -20.01
C SER A 670 -18.73 -4.12 -20.95
N GLU A 671 -17.43 -4.12 -21.22
CA GLU A 671 -16.79 -5.14 -22.06
C GLU A 671 -16.69 -6.50 -21.39
N LEU A 672 -16.60 -6.54 -20.05
CA LEU A 672 -16.58 -7.80 -19.30
C LEU A 672 -17.93 -8.54 -19.44
N ILE A 673 -19.02 -7.79 -19.59
CA ILE A 673 -20.39 -8.30 -19.72
C ILE A 673 -20.76 -8.54 -21.20
N PHE A 674 -20.50 -7.58 -22.08
CA PHE A 674 -20.98 -7.58 -23.46
C PHE A 674 -19.85 -7.58 -24.50
N ASN A 675 -20.00 -8.38 -25.55
CA ASN A 675 -19.20 -8.22 -26.76
C ASN A 675 -19.55 -6.86 -27.44
N PRO A 676 -18.64 -6.24 -28.20
CA PRO A 676 -18.97 -5.09 -29.04
C PRO A 676 -20.10 -5.40 -30.04
N PHE A 677 -21.01 -4.44 -30.27
CA PHE A 677 -22.23 -4.62 -31.08
C PHE A 677 -22.01 -5.29 -32.45
N ILE A 678 -20.88 -5.00 -33.13
CA ILE A 678 -20.56 -5.60 -34.44
C ILE A 678 -20.43 -7.13 -34.39
N TYR A 679 -20.08 -7.69 -33.23
CA TYR A 679 -19.92 -9.12 -33.01
C TYR A 679 -21.18 -9.80 -32.46
N TRP A 680 -22.26 -9.08 -32.16
CA TRP A 680 -23.47 -9.67 -31.58
C TRP A 680 -24.09 -10.75 -32.47
N PHE A 681 -24.02 -10.59 -33.79
CA PHE A 681 -24.54 -11.55 -34.76
C PHE A 681 -23.68 -12.82 -34.93
N THR A 682 -22.42 -12.82 -34.46
CA THR A 682 -21.47 -13.94 -34.66
C THR A 682 -21.01 -14.58 -33.37
N ARG A 683 -20.86 -13.79 -32.29
CA ARG A 683 -20.45 -14.24 -30.95
C ARG A 683 -21.61 -14.23 -29.95
N GLY A 684 -22.72 -13.55 -30.24
CA GLY A 684 -23.81 -13.26 -29.30
C GLY A 684 -23.54 -12.00 -28.45
N PRO A 685 -24.54 -11.45 -27.74
CA PRO A 685 -24.39 -10.19 -27.02
C PRO A 685 -23.46 -10.27 -25.80
N VAL A 686 -23.52 -11.36 -25.03
CA VAL A 686 -22.79 -11.53 -23.75
C VAL A 686 -21.43 -12.20 -23.97
N THR A 687 -20.38 -11.83 -23.23
CA THR A 687 -19.04 -12.45 -23.32
C THR A 687 -18.99 -13.92 -22.88
N PRO A 688 -17.92 -14.67 -23.19
CA PRO A 688 -17.68 -15.99 -22.60
C PRO A 688 -17.44 -15.95 -21.08
N LEU A 689 -16.78 -14.90 -20.56
CA LEU A 689 -16.51 -14.74 -19.13
C LEU A 689 -17.81 -14.59 -18.34
N PHE A 690 -18.67 -13.65 -18.73
CA PHE A 690 -19.94 -13.42 -18.02
C PHE A 690 -20.92 -14.61 -18.17
N ARG A 691 -20.83 -15.39 -19.25
CA ARG A 691 -21.56 -16.67 -19.40
C ARG A 691 -21.02 -17.83 -18.56
N LYS A 692 -19.83 -17.71 -17.97
CA LYS A 692 -19.28 -18.68 -17.01
C LYS A 692 -19.61 -18.29 -15.57
N PHE A 693 -19.81 -16.99 -15.33
CA PHE A 693 -20.23 -16.41 -14.07
C PHE A 693 -21.74 -16.59 -13.79
N MET A 694 -22.57 -16.48 -14.84
CA MET A 694 -24.03 -16.69 -14.84
C MET A 694 -24.46 -18.16 -14.83
#